data_AF-A0A2S5AZQ5-F1
#
_entry.id   AF-A0A2S5AZQ5-F1
#
_cell.length_a   1.000
_cell.length_b   1.000
_cell.length_c   1.000
_cell.angle_alpha   90.00
_cell.angle_beta   90.00
_cell.angle_gamma   90.00
#
_symmetry.space_group_name_H-M   'P 1'
#
loop_
_entity.id
_entity.type
_entity.pdbx_description
1 polymer ?
#
loop_
_entity_poly.entity_id
_entity_poly.type
_entity_poly.pdbx_seq_one_letter_code
_entity_poly.pdbx_strand_id
1 'polypeptide(L)'
;MAAAPPQDFLERLLELVQKERAAEESESSLLLSNAPTSLLERNGLALANLSGQTSVGLGGRLLIELTRPPAYHVSAAFPPHDFRPGDLARLKQQGAGGTSTRKATKGSTKDDKGKGKEEDGIDGVVYKTTSTKIVLAVDEPPEDFLLPERIQIVEVANPTTFVRQEFFLRRALRKLEAAEPLSPLLAVLLGQQKPSVLKRTAEEPLRLIDDKLNDSQKDAVEFALASNEVALIWGPPGTGKTQTLVEIIRQCVRADQRVLVCGASNLAVDNILARLSVPHPNFSQPIPLTRVGHPARVLSGLGRHTLDAQSASSDTSALLDDIKRDLETLENQLRNGTGKTRIKGSERKKMWEEVRELRKEFRKRQGGVVTEVVSKAKVVLATTHGAGGRSLDRFDFDVVIIDEAAQATEPACWIPILKGKKLILAGDHLQLPPTLKSSNRLTKALASKKGASPDSGASVIATQVGKLALSPDLEVTLFSRLLSLHGPTIRRMLQVQYRFNDKINSFPSKTLYNNELVPDEGVCNRKLSDLEGVDEDEDLDEPVVFFDTAGQAMYERAAEDGSFGSESKSNENEADIVQEYVGTLVNAGVPPTSILIISPYNSQVVLLASLVHPQYPEIEVNSVDSCQGRENDVVIISLVRSNEEGEVGFLREMRRLNVSMTRPRRHLVVVGDSDTVSKGSEYLKSWMTWLEDEALVKVPS
;
A
#
# COMPACT_ATOMS: atom_id res chain seq x y z
N MET A 1 -16.59 9.06 30.92
CA MET A 1 -17.36 8.38 29.85
C MET A 1 -17.40 6.87 30.11
N ALA A 2 -18.54 6.24 29.82
CA ALA A 2 -18.69 4.79 29.83
C ALA A 2 -17.92 4.16 28.64
N ALA A 3 -17.57 2.88 28.73
CA ALA A 3 -17.01 2.16 27.58
C ALA A 3 -18.08 2.07 26.48
N ALA A 4 -17.69 2.28 25.22
CA ALA A 4 -18.57 2.11 24.08
C ALA A 4 -18.98 0.63 23.97
N PRO A 5 -20.27 0.32 23.73
CA PRO A 5 -20.69 -1.02 23.37
C PRO A 5 -19.94 -1.51 22.12
N PRO A 6 -19.53 -2.80 22.07
CA PRO A 6 -18.87 -3.36 20.89
C PRO A 6 -19.66 -3.22 19.59
N GLN A 7 -20.99 -3.21 19.67
CA GLN A 7 -21.87 -3.01 18.53
C GLN A 7 -21.70 -1.60 17.96
N ASP A 8 -21.90 -0.58 18.81
CA ASP A 8 -21.73 0.83 18.45
C ASP A 8 -20.34 1.10 17.85
N PHE A 9 -19.30 0.43 18.38
CA PHE A 9 -17.95 0.53 17.85
C PHE A 9 -17.84 0.03 16.40
N LEU A 10 -18.35 -1.18 16.12
CA LEU A 10 -18.30 -1.74 14.77
C LEU A 10 -19.21 -0.98 13.78
N GLU A 11 -20.37 -0.50 14.24
CA GLU A 11 -21.25 0.37 13.46
C GLU A 11 -20.58 1.71 13.12
N ARG A 12 -19.85 2.30 14.08
CA ARG A 12 -19.05 3.50 13.83
C ARG A 12 -17.96 3.27 12.78
N LEU A 13 -17.24 2.15 12.85
CA LEU A 13 -16.25 1.81 11.82
C LEU A 13 -16.90 1.68 10.43
N LEU A 14 -18.10 1.08 10.36
CA LEU A 14 -18.84 0.94 9.11
C LEU A 14 -19.24 2.32 8.53
N GLU A 15 -19.74 3.23 9.37
CA GLU A 15 -20.08 4.60 8.99
C GLU A 15 -18.86 5.34 8.43
N LEU A 16 -17.70 5.19 9.08
CA LEU A 16 -16.46 5.83 8.65
C LEU A 16 -15.97 5.30 7.30
N VAL A 17 -16.04 3.98 7.06
CA VAL A 17 -15.72 3.37 5.76
C VAL A 17 -16.62 3.91 4.65
N GLN A 18 -17.92 4.08 4.93
CA GLN A 18 -18.87 4.62 3.97
C GLN A 18 -18.60 6.08 3.62
N LYS A 19 -18.20 6.89 4.61
CA LYS A 19 -17.79 8.29 4.38
C LYS A 19 -16.53 8.39 3.52
N GLU A 20 -15.54 7.55 3.81
CA GLU A 20 -14.30 7.49 3.03
C GLU A 20 -14.57 7.08 1.58
N ARG A 21 -15.37 6.02 1.39
CA ARG A 21 -15.81 5.57 0.07
C ARG A 21 -16.53 6.68 -0.71
N ALA A 22 -17.46 7.39 -0.07
CA ALA A 22 -18.19 8.48 -0.71
C ALA A 22 -17.28 9.65 -1.10
N ALA A 23 -16.27 9.96 -0.28
CA ALA A 23 -15.27 10.98 -0.61
C ALA A 23 -14.45 10.58 -1.84
N GLU A 24 -13.97 9.33 -1.89
CA GLU A 24 -13.21 8.80 -3.02
C GLU A 24 -14.03 8.72 -4.32
N GLU A 25 -15.29 8.28 -4.23
CA GLU A 25 -16.20 8.25 -5.37
C GLU A 25 -16.50 9.68 -5.88
N SER A 26 -16.68 10.65 -4.97
CA SER A 26 -16.90 12.05 -5.35
C SER A 26 -15.68 12.66 -6.06
N GLU A 27 -14.48 12.43 -5.55
CA GLU A 27 -13.22 12.90 -6.16
C GLU A 27 -13.02 12.30 -7.55
N SER A 28 -13.17 10.98 -7.68
CA SER A 28 -13.04 10.29 -8.97
C SER A 28 -14.13 10.74 -9.96
N SER A 29 -15.37 10.92 -9.51
CA SER A 29 -16.46 11.41 -10.36
C SER A 29 -16.22 12.84 -10.86
N LEU A 30 -15.70 13.73 -10.01
CA LEU A 30 -15.32 15.10 -10.41
C LEU A 30 -14.22 15.08 -11.48
N LEU A 31 -13.23 14.21 -11.35
CA LEU A 31 -12.15 14.03 -12.33
C LEU A 31 -12.68 13.49 -13.67
N LEU A 32 -13.61 12.53 -13.64
CA LEU A 32 -14.09 11.82 -14.83
C LEU A 32 -15.19 12.56 -15.61
N SER A 33 -16.05 13.32 -14.93
CA SER A 33 -17.23 13.95 -15.54
C SER A 33 -16.95 15.27 -16.26
N ASN A 34 -15.83 15.95 -15.94
CA ASN A 34 -15.56 17.32 -16.40
C ASN A 34 -14.32 17.46 -17.29
N ALA A 35 -13.49 16.42 -17.45
CA ALA A 35 -12.24 16.49 -18.19
C ALA A 35 -12.34 15.82 -19.58
N PRO A 36 -11.88 16.46 -20.68
CA PRO A 36 -11.75 15.79 -21.97
C PRO A 36 -10.70 14.67 -21.90
N THR A 37 -10.86 13.61 -22.71
CA THR A 37 -9.96 12.44 -22.70
C THR A 37 -8.49 12.81 -22.91
N SER A 38 -8.20 13.85 -23.70
CA SER A 38 -6.83 14.35 -23.91
C SER A 38 -6.20 14.92 -22.62
N LEU A 39 -7.00 15.56 -21.77
CA LEU A 39 -6.53 16.07 -20.48
C LEU A 39 -6.31 14.92 -19.49
N LEU A 40 -7.20 13.92 -19.48
CA LEU A 40 -7.03 12.71 -18.68
C LEU A 40 -5.79 11.91 -19.09
N GLU A 41 -5.51 11.78 -20.39
CA GLU A 41 -4.31 11.11 -20.91
C GLU A 41 -3.04 11.89 -20.58
N ARG A 42 -3.07 13.24 -20.64
CA ARG A 42 -1.95 14.09 -20.21
C ARG A 42 -1.62 13.94 -18.72
N ASN A 43 -2.64 13.71 -17.90
CA ASN A 43 -2.49 13.48 -16.47
C ASN A 43 -2.32 11.99 -16.13
N GLY A 44 -2.16 11.11 -17.13
CA GLY A 44 -1.89 9.69 -16.91
C GLY A 44 -3.09 8.83 -16.46
N LEU A 45 -4.30 9.40 -16.42
CA LEU A 45 -5.54 8.76 -15.93
C LEU A 45 -6.36 8.06 -17.03
N ALA A 46 -5.98 8.22 -18.30
CA ALA A 46 -6.65 7.59 -19.43
C ALA A 46 -5.66 7.17 -20.52
N LEU A 47 -6.02 6.17 -21.31
CA LEU A 47 -5.32 5.80 -22.53
C LEU A 47 -6.33 5.62 -23.66
N ALA A 48 -6.06 6.27 -24.78
CA ALA A 48 -6.96 6.31 -25.92
C ALA A 48 -6.42 5.54 -27.14
N ASN A 49 -7.33 5.23 -28.07
CA ASN A 49 -7.07 4.64 -29.38
C ASN A 49 -6.37 3.28 -29.29
N LEU A 50 -6.83 2.44 -28.38
CA LEU A 50 -6.30 1.09 -28.14
C LEU A 50 -7.03 0.06 -28.99
N SER A 51 -6.35 -1.06 -29.23
CA SER A 51 -6.92 -2.29 -29.79
C SER A 51 -6.60 -3.45 -28.86
N GLY A 52 -7.37 -4.54 -28.89
CA GLY A 52 -7.09 -5.65 -27.98
C GLY A 52 -7.54 -7.04 -28.41
N GLN A 53 -7.17 -8.01 -27.57
CA GLN A 53 -7.48 -9.42 -27.69
C GLN A 53 -7.95 -9.99 -26.33
N THR A 54 -8.71 -11.08 -26.35
CA THR A 54 -9.25 -11.72 -25.14
C THR A 54 -8.62 -13.09 -24.88
N SER A 55 -8.48 -13.46 -23.60
CA SER A 55 -8.09 -14.81 -23.14
C SER A 55 -8.71 -15.13 -21.79
N VAL A 56 -8.66 -16.40 -21.35
CA VAL A 56 -9.23 -16.86 -20.07
C VAL A 56 -8.15 -16.93 -18.97
N GLY A 57 -8.38 -16.24 -17.86
CA GLY A 57 -7.50 -16.16 -16.68
C GLY A 57 -7.94 -17.00 -15.47
N LEU A 58 -7.21 -16.88 -14.36
CA LEU A 58 -7.52 -17.61 -13.12
C LEU A 58 -8.89 -17.19 -12.56
N GLY A 59 -9.73 -18.15 -12.14
CA GLY A 59 -11.08 -17.94 -11.62
C GLY A 59 -12.16 -17.80 -12.69
N GLY A 60 -11.85 -18.08 -13.96
CA GLY A 60 -12.75 -17.87 -15.10
C GLY A 60 -12.88 -16.41 -15.52
N ARG A 61 -11.89 -15.58 -15.14
CA ARG A 61 -11.81 -14.15 -15.48
C ARG A 61 -11.53 -13.97 -16.96
N LEU A 62 -12.13 -12.94 -17.58
CA LEU A 62 -11.79 -12.52 -18.94
C LEU A 62 -10.59 -11.57 -18.88
N LEU A 63 -9.48 -11.98 -19.49
CA LEU A 63 -8.30 -11.13 -19.67
C LEU A 63 -8.39 -10.42 -21.02
N ILE A 64 -8.35 -9.10 -21.01
CA ILE A 64 -8.39 -8.22 -22.17
C ILE A 64 -7.02 -7.58 -22.33
N GLU A 65 -6.26 -8.01 -23.31
CA GLU A 65 -4.95 -7.46 -23.65
C GLU A 65 -5.11 -6.28 -24.61
N LEU A 66 -4.59 -5.12 -24.23
CA LEU A 66 -4.69 -3.85 -24.93
C LEU A 66 -3.31 -3.34 -25.36
N THR A 67 -3.23 -2.84 -26.59
CA THR A 67 -2.01 -2.30 -27.20
C THR A 67 -2.32 -1.07 -28.06
N ARG A 68 -1.30 -0.25 -28.36
CA ARG A 68 -1.39 0.85 -29.34
C ARG A 68 -1.18 0.29 -30.76
N PRO A 69 -2.22 0.22 -31.60
CA PRO A 69 -2.05 -0.26 -32.98
C PRO A 69 -1.30 0.79 -33.83
N PRO A 70 -0.46 0.35 -34.80
CA PRO A 70 0.23 1.25 -35.72
C PRO A 70 -0.71 2.15 -36.55
N ALA A 71 -1.97 1.74 -36.69
CA ALA A 71 -2.99 2.49 -37.44
C ALA A 71 -3.33 3.87 -36.82
N TYR A 72 -3.11 4.04 -35.50
CA TYR A 72 -3.43 5.28 -34.80
C TYR A 72 -2.21 5.94 -34.14
N HIS A 73 -1.07 5.25 -34.10
CA HIS A 73 0.08 5.66 -33.29
C HIS A 73 1.40 5.43 -34.01
N VAL A 74 2.30 6.40 -33.90
CA VAL A 74 3.67 6.32 -34.46
C VAL A 74 4.55 5.40 -33.60
N SER A 75 4.31 5.36 -32.29
CA SER A 75 5.02 4.50 -31.35
C SER A 75 4.06 3.48 -30.71
N ALA A 76 4.55 2.26 -30.53
CA ALA A 76 3.85 1.23 -29.77
C ALA A 76 3.88 1.47 -28.25
N ALA A 77 4.77 2.35 -27.76
CA ALA A 77 4.87 2.66 -26.33
C ALA A 77 3.73 3.57 -25.88
N PHE A 78 3.19 3.34 -24.70
CA PHE A 78 2.22 4.23 -24.08
C PHE A 78 2.86 5.56 -23.68
N PRO A 79 2.09 6.66 -23.67
CA PRO A 79 2.51 7.87 -22.95
C PRO A 79 2.69 7.56 -21.46
N PRO A 80 3.40 8.40 -20.69
CA PRO A 80 3.44 8.31 -19.24
C PRO A 80 2.03 8.21 -18.65
N HIS A 81 1.79 7.22 -17.79
CA HIS A 81 0.48 6.97 -17.21
C HIS A 81 0.60 6.36 -15.80
N ASP A 82 -0.48 6.48 -15.04
CA ASP A 82 -0.51 6.06 -13.64
C ASP A 82 -1.07 4.66 -13.43
N PHE A 83 -1.66 4.03 -14.46
CA PHE A 83 -2.13 2.64 -14.35
C PHE A 83 -1.04 1.68 -13.84
N ARG A 84 -1.27 1.12 -12.66
CA ARG A 84 -0.52 0.04 -12.04
C ARG A 84 -1.36 -1.24 -12.10
N PRO A 85 -0.72 -2.43 -12.10
CA PRO A 85 -1.42 -3.66 -11.80
C PRO A 85 -2.28 -3.46 -10.56
N GLY A 86 -3.52 -3.92 -10.62
CA GLY A 86 -4.63 -3.96 -9.68
C GLY A 86 -5.46 -2.69 -9.48
N ASP A 87 -5.20 -1.64 -10.26
CA ASP A 87 -6.08 -0.47 -10.35
C ASP A 87 -7.37 -0.83 -11.09
N LEU A 88 -8.47 -0.12 -10.85
CA LEU A 88 -9.67 -0.30 -11.67
C LEU A 88 -9.61 0.63 -12.89
N ALA A 89 -9.90 0.06 -14.04
CA ALA A 89 -10.04 0.80 -15.28
C ALA A 89 -11.37 0.43 -15.95
N ARG A 90 -12.10 1.45 -16.40
CA ARG A 90 -13.28 1.29 -17.23
C ARG A 90 -12.86 1.29 -18.69
N LEU A 91 -13.14 0.18 -19.35
CA LEU A 91 -13.00 0.04 -20.79
C LEU A 91 -14.26 0.57 -21.47
N LYS A 92 -14.09 1.54 -22.36
CA LYS A 92 -15.17 2.14 -23.17
C LYS A 92 -14.85 1.99 -24.66
N GLN A 93 -15.90 1.88 -25.48
CA GLN A 93 -15.74 2.04 -26.93
C GLN A 93 -15.40 3.50 -27.24
N GLN A 94 -14.34 3.73 -28.00
CA GLN A 94 -13.99 5.08 -28.44
C GLN A 94 -14.69 5.38 -29.77
N GLY A 95 -15.58 6.35 -29.76
CA GLY A 95 -16.40 6.70 -30.92
C GLY A 95 -15.57 7.11 -32.14
N ALA A 96 -15.95 6.58 -33.31
CA ALA A 96 -15.78 7.29 -34.57
C ALA A 96 -16.78 8.46 -34.58
N GLY A 97 -16.35 9.67 -34.90
CA GLY A 97 -17.24 10.83 -35.00
C GLY A 97 -18.44 10.50 -35.89
N GLY A 98 -19.64 10.55 -35.32
CA GLY A 98 -20.86 10.21 -36.03
C GLY A 98 -22.08 10.25 -35.13
N THR A 99 -22.80 11.36 -35.20
CA THR A 99 -24.13 11.59 -34.64
C THR A 99 -25.06 10.45 -35.07
N SER A 100 -25.30 9.48 -34.20
CA SER A 100 -26.31 8.44 -34.39
C SER A 100 -27.34 8.56 -33.26
N THR A 101 -28.29 9.46 -33.48
CA THR A 101 -29.60 9.46 -32.84
C THR A 101 -30.27 8.10 -33.09
N ARG A 102 -30.10 7.14 -32.18
CA ARG A 102 -31.00 5.99 -32.11
C ARG A 102 -32.37 6.51 -31.68
N LYS A 103 -33.26 6.61 -32.67
CA LYS A 103 -34.70 6.86 -32.54
C LYS A 103 -35.27 5.93 -31.46
N ALA A 104 -35.73 6.52 -30.36
CA ALA A 104 -36.55 5.83 -29.38
C ALA A 104 -37.86 5.39 -30.04
N THR A 105 -38.06 4.09 -30.17
CA THR A 105 -39.37 3.50 -30.42
C THR A 105 -40.23 3.74 -29.18
N LYS A 106 -41.24 4.62 -29.33
CA LYS A 106 -42.29 4.84 -28.33
C LYS A 106 -43.00 3.51 -28.02
N GLY A 107 -42.82 3.01 -26.80
CA GLY A 107 -43.66 2.01 -26.16
C GLY A 107 -43.81 2.41 -24.70
N SER A 108 -44.98 2.92 -24.35
CA SER A 108 -45.34 3.47 -23.04
C SER A 108 -45.39 2.41 -21.95
N THR A 109 -44.76 2.67 -20.80
CA THR A 109 -45.44 2.65 -19.49
C THR A 109 -44.57 3.36 -18.46
N LYS A 110 -45.24 4.17 -17.63
CA LYS A 110 -44.69 5.02 -16.58
C LYS A 110 -44.14 4.16 -15.42
N ASP A 111 -43.24 4.80 -14.67
CA ASP A 111 -42.76 4.47 -13.32
C ASP A 111 -41.40 3.76 -13.25
N ASP A 112 -40.32 4.54 -13.38
CA ASP A 112 -39.18 4.44 -12.46
C ASP A 112 -38.41 5.78 -12.41
N LYS A 113 -38.38 6.41 -11.23
CA LYS A 113 -37.63 7.64 -10.96
C LYS A 113 -36.29 7.24 -10.35
N GLY A 114 -35.19 7.58 -11.05
CA GLY A 114 -33.87 7.69 -10.43
C GLY A 114 -32.88 6.57 -10.73
N LYS A 115 -32.51 6.38 -11.99
CA LYS A 115 -31.22 5.80 -12.36
C LYS A 115 -30.49 6.76 -13.29
N GLY A 116 -29.33 7.25 -12.86
CA GLY A 116 -28.41 7.98 -13.72
C GLY A 116 -28.06 7.12 -14.95
N LYS A 117 -27.82 7.78 -16.08
CA LYS A 117 -27.37 7.12 -17.32
C LYS A 117 -26.16 6.23 -17.01
N GLU A 118 -26.32 4.91 -17.10
CA GLU A 118 -25.20 3.98 -17.14
C GLU A 118 -24.38 4.29 -18.40
N GLU A 119 -23.16 4.79 -18.21
CA GLU A 119 -22.21 4.94 -19.31
C GLU A 119 -21.75 3.57 -19.81
N ASP A 120 -21.86 3.35 -21.12
CA ASP A 120 -21.64 2.10 -21.85
C ASP A 120 -20.16 1.64 -21.79
N GLY A 121 -19.76 0.94 -20.72
CA GLY A 121 -18.39 0.45 -20.52
C GLY A 121 -18.30 -0.72 -19.53
N ILE A 122 -17.18 -1.45 -19.57
CA ILE A 122 -16.91 -2.61 -18.69
C ILE A 122 -15.78 -2.29 -17.73
N ASP A 123 -15.99 -2.54 -16.45
CA ASP A 123 -14.96 -2.34 -15.42
C ASP A 123 -14.08 -3.58 -15.32
N GLY A 124 -12.77 -3.34 -15.35
CA GLY A 124 -11.75 -4.37 -15.21
C GLY A 124 -10.66 -3.94 -14.23
N VAL A 125 -10.06 -4.91 -13.57
CA VAL A 125 -8.86 -4.71 -12.77
C VAL A 125 -7.67 -4.77 -13.70
N VAL A 126 -6.77 -3.78 -13.69
CA VAL A 126 -5.52 -3.84 -14.43
C VAL A 126 -4.74 -5.08 -13.96
N TYR A 127 -4.58 -6.07 -14.83
CA TYR A 127 -3.89 -7.32 -14.54
C TYR A 127 -2.38 -7.12 -14.73
N LYS A 128 -1.95 -6.60 -15.87
CA LYS A 128 -0.53 -6.43 -16.19
C LYS A 128 -0.31 -5.12 -16.93
N THR A 129 0.78 -4.44 -16.64
CA THR A 129 1.21 -3.26 -17.40
C THR A 129 2.67 -3.43 -17.83
N THR A 130 2.99 -2.90 -18.99
CA THR A 130 4.33 -2.78 -19.58
C THR A 130 4.34 -1.48 -20.38
N SER A 131 5.50 -1.07 -20.92
CA SER A 131 5.58 0.14 -21.74
C SER A 131 4.72 0.09 -23.00
N THR A 132 4.30 -1.09 -23.49
CA THR A 132 3.57 -1.23 -24.77
C THR A 132 2.25 -2.00 -24.67
N LYS A 133 1.97 -2.61 -23.53
CA LYS A 133 0.81 -3.49 -23.32
C LYS A 133 0.20 -3.36 -21.92
N ILE A 134 -1.12 -3.22 -21.86
CA ILE A 134 -1.93 -3.27 -20.64
C ILE A 134 -2.92 -4.43 -20.76
N VAL A 135 -3.05 -5.24 -19.72
CA VAL A 135 -4.04 -6.31 -19.65
C VAL A 135 -5.05 -5.95 -18.58
N LEU A 136 -6.36 -5.98 -18.87
CA LEU A 136 -7.44 -5.86 -17.89
C LEU A 136 -8.03 -7.24 -17.58
N ALA A 137 -8.31 -7.53 -16.32
CA ALA A 137 -9.03 -8.72 -15.89
C ALA A 137 -10.45 -8.34 -15.47
N VAL A 138 -11.44 -9.02 -16.04
CA VAL A 138 -12.85 -8.84 -15.70
C VAL A 138 -13.36 -10.11 -15.02
N ASP A 139 -13.85 -9.98 -13.78
CA ASP A 139 -14.25 -11.12 -12.95
C ASP A 139 -15.53 -11.80 -13.44
N GLU A 140 -16.50 -10.99 -13.87
CA GLU A 140 -17.82 -11.44 -14.32
C GLU A 140 -18.19 -10.65 -15.59
N PRO A 141 -17.59 -10.98 -16.76
CA PRO A 141 -17.90 -10.27 -18.00
C PRO A 141 -19.38 -10.49 -18.37
N PRO A 142 -20.07 -9.47 -18.94
CA PRO A 142 -21.43 -9.63 -19.45
C PRO A 142 -21.53 -10.82 -20.40
N GLU A 143 -22.66 -11.54 -20.35
CA GLU A 143 -22.85 -12.79 -21.10
C GLU A 143 -22.60 -12.61 -22.61
N ASP A 144 -22.97 -11.46 -23.19
CA ASP A 144 -22.79 -11.14 -24.62
C ASP A 144 -21.61 -10.18 -24.90
N PHE A 145 -20.64 -10.05 -23.99
CA PHE A 145 -19.54 -9.10 -24.17
C PHE A 145 -18.66 -9.48 -25.36
N LEU A 146 -18.54 -8.54 -26.31
CA LEU A 146 -17.58 -8.59 -27.41
C LEU A 146 -16.65 -7.39 -27.29
N LEU A 147 -15.36 -7.63 -27.47
CA LEU A 147 -14.36 -6.59 -27.38
C LEU A 147 -14.52 -5.58 -28.55
N PRO A 148 -14.61 -4.26 -28.28
CA PRO A 148 -14.69 -3.24 -29.33
C PRO A 148 -13.41 -3.15 -30.18
N GLU A 149 -13.54 -2.67 -31.42
CA GLU A 149 -12.37 -2.47 -32.32
C GLU A 149 -11.47 -1.31 -31.88
N ARG A 150 -12.07 -0.20 -31.42
CA ARG A 150 -11.35 0.98 -30.93
C ARG A 150 -11.75 1.25 -29.49
N ILE A 151 -10.76 1.20 -28.61
CA ILE A 151 -10.95 1.16 -27.17
C ILE A 151 -10.30 2.40 -26.54
N GLN A 152 -10.93 2.94 -25.50
CA GLN A 152 -10.28 3.79 -24.53
C GLN A 152 -10.45 3.19 -23.14
N ILE A 153 -9.45 3.37 -22.28
CA ILE A 153 -9.54 3.00 -20.88
C ILE A 153 -9.36 4.24 -20.02
N VAL A 154 -10.09 4.30 -18.92
CA VAL A 154 -10.02 5.41 -17.96
C VAL A 154 -9.97 4.82 -16.56
N GLU A 155 -9.11 5.37 -15.70
CA GLU A 155 -9.02 4.99 -14.30
C GLU A 155 -10.33 5.29 -13.55
N VAL A 156 -10.73 4.39 -12.66
CA VAL A 156 -11.94 4.54 -11.85
C VAL A 156 -11.60 4.30 -10.39
N ALA A 157 -12.29 5.01 -9.49
CA ALA A 157 -12.29 4.67 -8.07
C ALA A 157 -12.54 3.17 -7.85
N ASN A 158 -11.81 2.56 -6.93
CA ASN A 158 -11.92 1.14 -6.62
C ASN A 158 -12.84 0.89 -5.42
N PRO A 159 -14.16 0.72 -5.57
CA PRO A 159 -15.04 0.45 -4.44
C PRO A 159 -14.76 -0.92 -3.81
N THR A 160 -14.04 -1.83 -4.49
CA THR A 160 -13.86 -3.22 -4.05
C THR A 160 -13.19 -3.30 -2.68
N THR A 161 -12.25 -2.39 -2.39
CA THR A 161 -11.56 -2.34 -1.10
C THR A 161 -12.53 -2.01 0.03
N PHE A 162 -13.37 -0.99 -0.14
CA PHE A 162 -14.40 -0.59 0.82
C PHE A 162 -15.51 -1.62 0.96
N VAL A 163 -16.01 -2.17 -0.16
CA VAL A 163 -17.04 -3.22 -0.15
C VAL A 163 -16.56 -4.44 0.66
N ARG A 164 -15.27 -4.82 0.55
CA ARG A 164 -14.70 -5.88 1.38
C ARG A 164 -14.66 -5.49 2.85
N GLN A 165 -14.18 -4.29 3.19
CA GLN A 165 -14.17 -3.81 4.57
C GLN A 165 -15.58 -3.83 5.17
N GLU A 166 -16.58 -3.27 4.47
CA GLU A 166 -17.98 -3.29 4.89
C GLU A 166 -18.50 -4.72 5.09
N PHE A 167 -18.21 -5.63 4.16
CA PHE A 167 -18.64 -7.03 4.25
C PHE A 167 -18.10 -7.72 5.51
N PHE A 168 -16.80 -7.57 5.80
CA PHE A 168 -16.17 -8.20 6.95
C PHE A 168 -16.56 -7.53 8.28
N LEU A 169 -16.77 -6.21 8.31
CA LEU A 169 -17.34 -5.53 9.48
C LEU A 169 -18.77 -6.01 9.77
N ARG A 170 -19.63 -6.11 8.75
CA ARG A 170 -20.98 -6.69 8.90
C ARG A 170 -20.94 -8.14 9.35
N ARG A 171 -19.92 -8.91 8.93
CA ARG A 171 -19.71 -10.28 9.41
C ARG A 171 -19.30 -10.29 10.90
N ALA A 172 -18.49 -9.35 11.35
CA ALA A 172 -18.15 -9.19 12.76
C ALA A 172 -19.40 -8.81 13.60
N LEU A 173 -20.21 -7.86 13.13
CA LEU A 173 -21.49 -7.50 13.76
C LEU A 173 -22.43 -8.69 13.92
N ARG A 174 -22.63 -9.49 12.86
CA ARG A 174 -23.45 -10.71 12.95
C ARG A 174 -22.93 -11.72 13.98
N LYS A 175 -21.62 -11.81 14.18
CA LYS A 175 -21.04 -12.67 15.23
C LYS A 175 -21.30 -12.15 16.63
N LEU A 176 -21.41 -10.83 16.80
CA LEU A 176 -21.75 -10.20 18.07
C LEU A 176 -23.26 -10.33 18.38
N GLU A 177 -24.10 -10.22 17.36
CA GLU A 177 -25.56 -10.37 17.46
C GLU A 177 -26.00 -11.83 17.64
N ALA A 178 -25.18 -12.79 17.20
CA ALA A 178 -25.41 -14.19 17.44
C ALA A 178 -25.42 -14.46 18.95
N ALA A 179 -26.37 -15.25 19.45
CA ALA A 179 -26.45 -15.68 20.85
C ALA A 179 -25.32 -16.67 21.25
N GLU A 180 -24.25 -16.75 20.46
CA GLU A 180 -23.07 -17.58 20.70
C GLU A 180 -21.98 -16.75 21.40
N PRO A 181 -21.20 -17.35 22.31
CA PRO A 181 -20.06 -16.66 22.90
C PRO A 181 -19.06 -16.22 21.84
N LEU A 182 -18.60 -14.96 21.94
CA LEU A 182 -17.51 -14.49 21.10
C LEU A 182 -16.25 -15.34 21.35
N SER A 183 -15.49 -15.59 20.28
CA SER A 183 -14.16 -16.20 20.40
C SER A 183 -13.27 -15.32 21.30
N PRO A 184 -12.32 -15.90 22.07
CA PRO A 184 -11.43 -15.15 22.95
C PRO A 184 -10.72 -13.97 22.27
N LEU A 185 -10.26 -14.15 21.03
CA LEU A 185 -9.67 -13.08 20.23
C LEU A 185 -10.62 -11.89 20.05
N LEU A 186 -11.85 -12.13 19.59
CA LEU A 186 -12.84 -11.08 19.39
C LEU A 186 -13.22 -10.38 20.70
N ALA A 187 -13.37 -11.14 21.79
CA ALA A 187 -13.64 -10.58 23.11
C ALA A 187 -12.53 -9.61 23.56
N VAL A 188 -11.26 -9.96 23.33
CA VAL A 188 -10.10 -9.10 23.64
C VAL A 188 -10.05 -7.87 22.72
N LEU A 189 -10.26 -8.04 21.42
CA LEU A 189 -10.22 -6.94 20.45
C LEU A 189 -11.32 -5.90 20.68
N LEU A 190 -12.47 -6.33 21.21
CA LEU A 190 -13.63 -5.50 21.54
C LEU A 190 -13.65 -5.07 23.02
N GLY A 191 -12.57 -5.30 23.77
CA GLY A 191 -12.43 -4.83 25.15
C GLY A 191 -13.35 -5.51 26.18
N GLN A 192 -13.95 -6.64 25.83
CA GLN A 192 -14.76 -7.45 26.76
C GLN A 192 -13.91 -8.34 27.67
N GLN A 193 -12.69 -8.68 27.23
CA GLN A 193 -11.74 -9.49 27.99
C GLN A 193 -10.34 -8.87 27.93
N LYS A 194 -9.53 -9.09 28.98
CA LYS A 194 -8.10 -8.76 28.98
C LYS A 194 -7.30 -9.86 28.27
N PRO A 195 -6.25 -9.51 27.52
CA PRO A 195 -5.37 -10.47 26.88
C PRO A 195 -4.67 -11.34 27.92
N SER A 196 -4.48 -12.60 27.59
CA SER A 196 -3.83 -13.59 28.44
C SER A 196 -2.51 -14.07 27.83
N VAL A 197 -1.57 -14.45 28.71
CA VAL A 197 -0.24 -14.94 28.33
C VAL A 197 -0.08 -16.36 28.87
N LEU A 198 0.35 -17.29 28.02
CA LEU A 198 0.76 -18.62 28.43
C LEU A 198 2.03 -18.50 29.27
N LYS A 199 1.98 -19.04 30.48
CA LYS A 199 3.18 -19.23 31.28
C LYS A 199 3.91 -20.45 30.73
N ARG A 200 5.00 -20.24 29.99
CA ARG A 200 5.95 -21.33 29.72
C ARG A 200 6.62 -21.73 31.03
N THR A 201 6.72 -23.02 31.30
CA THR A 201 7.48 -23.54 32.43
C THR A 201 8.97 -23.40 32.14
N ALA A 202 9.79 -23.13 33.18
CA ALA A 202 11.24 -22.94 33.05
C ALA A 202 11.99 -24.19 32.54
N GLU A 203 11.30 -25.33 32.43
CA GLU A 203 11.86 -26.64 32.10
C GLU A 203 12.01 -26.86 30.58
N GLU A 204 11.38 -26.04 29.72
CA GLU A 204 11.52 -26.11 28.25
C GLU A 204 11.74 -24.72 27.63
N PRO A 205 13.00 -24.22 27.58
CA PRO A 205 13.29 -22.94 26.95
C PRO A 205 13.02 -22.98 25.44
N LEU A 206 12.55 -21.86 24.90
CA LEU A 206 12.32 -21.71 23.45
C LEU A 206 13.64 -21.85 22.70
N ARG A 207 13.74 -22.86 21.84
CA ARG A 207 14.87 -23.00 20.93
C ARG A 207 14.64 -22.16 19.68
N LEU A 208 15.26 -20.99 19.65
CA LEU A 208 15.25 -20.11 18.48
C LEU A 208 15.88 -20.81 17.26
N ILE A 209 15.41 -20.45 16.08
CA ILE A 209 15.96 -20.93 14.81
C ILE A 209 17.08 -20.03 14.36
N ASP A 210 16.86 -18.71 14.41
CA ASP A 210 17.87 -17.72 14.11
C ASP A 210 18.67 -17.31 15.36
N ASP A 211 19.93 -17.72 15.38
CA ASP A 211 20.86 -17.43 16.47
C ASP A 211 21.39 -15.98 16.44
N LYS A 212 21.12 -15.22 15.37
CA LYS A 212 21.59 -13.84 15.18
C LYS A 212 20.64 -12.78 15.74
N LEU A 213 19.49 -13.18 16.29
CA LEU A 213 18.55 -12.24 16.88
C LEU A 213 19.16 -11.57 18.12
N ASN A 214 18.99 -10.26 18.25
CA ASN A 214 19.35 -9.54 19.48
C ASN A 214 18.30 -9.77 20.58
N ASP A 215 18.61 -9.36 21.81
CA ASP A 215 17.77 -9.68 22.96
C ASP A 215 16.37 -9.07 22.90
N SER A 216 16.22 -7.86 22.33
CA SER A 216 14.89 -7.25 22.13
C SER A 216 14.03 -8.03 21.12
N GLN A 217 14.67 -8.59 20.09
CA GLN A 217 14.01 -9.46 19.12
C GLN A 217 13.64 -10.81 19.76
N LYS A 218 14.54 -11.42 20.54
CA LYS A 218 14.27 -12.68 21.27
C LYS A 218 13.07 -12.54 22.20
N ASP A 219 13.04 -11.49 23.03
CA ASP A 219 11.92 -11.20 23.92
C ASP A 219 10.62 -10.97 23.13
N ALA A 220 10.67 -10.25 22.00
CA ALA A 220 9.51 -10.09 21.13
C ALA A 220 8.99 -11.42 20.55
N VAL A 221 9.88 -12.34 20.14
CA VAL A 221 9.50 -13.67 19.66
C VAL A 221 8.87 -14.50 20.78
N GLU A 222 9.52 -14.55 21.94
CA GLU A 222 9.01 -15.30 23.10
C GLU A 222 7.64 -14.79 23.55
N PHE A 223 7.51 -13.48 23.68
CA PHE A 223 6.25 -12.82 24.01
C PHE A 223 5.17 -13.11 22.97
N ALA A 224 5.47 -12.95 21.69
CA ALA A 224 4.50 -13.18 20.62
C ALA A 224 4.02 -14.64 20.58
N LEU A 225 4.89 -15.62 20.86
CA LEU A 225 4.51 -17.03 20.94
C LEU A 225 3.71 -17.35 22.21
N ALA A 226 4.03 -16.71 23.34
CA ALA A 226 3.36 -16.91 24.62
C ALA A 226 1.96 -16.27 24.70
N SER A 227 1.70 -15.17 24.00
CA SER A 227 0.38 -14.52 24.00
C SER A 227 -0.70 -15.43 23.40
N ASN A 228 -1.86 -15.56 24.04
CA ASN A 228 -2.93 -16.43 23.54
C ASN A 228 -3.74 -15.76 22.43
N GLU A 229 -4.19 -14.53 22.65
CA GLU A 229 -5.11 -13.85 21.74
C GLU A 229 -4.39 -12.83 20.86
N VAL A 230 -3.65 -11.89 21.47
CA VAL A 230 -3.03 -10.77 20.73
C VAL A 230 -1.63 -10.44 21.22
N ALA A 231 -0.73 -10.13 20.28
CA ALA A 231 0.59 -9.56 20.56
C ALA A 231 0.90 -8.41 19.60
N LEU A 232 1.49 -7.32 20.12
CA LEU A 232 1.97 -6.19 19.33
C LEU A 232 3.50 -6.18 19.30
N ILE A 233 4.07 -6.22 18.10
CA ILE A 233 5.51 -6.03 17.87
C ILE A 233 5.70 -4.64 17.31
N TRP A 234 6.23 -3.77 18.15
CA TRP A 234 6.59 -2.42 17.75
C TRP A 234 7.99 -2.44 17.17
N GLY A 235 8.08 -2.26 15.85
CA GLY A 235 9.35 -2.25 15.14
C GLY A 235 9.65 -0.87 14.57
N PRO A 236 10.36 -0.01 15.33
CA PRO A 236 10.93 1.24 14.81
C PRO A 236 11.79 1.05 13.55
N PRO A 237 12.14 2.13 12.83
CA PRO A 237 12.99 2.06 11.64
C PRO A 237 14.29 1.29 11.87
N GLY A 238 14.65 0.40 10.93
CA GLY A 238 15.93 -0.33 10.98
C GLY A 238 16.03 -1.47 11.99
N THR A 239 14.99 -1.75 12.79
CA THR A 239 15.08 -2.71 13.92
C THR A 239 14.95 -4.19 13.59
N GLY A 240 14.85 -4.55 12.30
CA GLY A 240 14.71 -5.95 11.88
C GLY A 240 13.33 -6.57 12.16
N LYS A 241 12.26 -5.77 12.09
CA LYS A 241 10.87 -6.24 12.23
C LYS A 241 10.55 -7.47 11.37
N THR A 242 10.89 -7.43 10.08
CA THR A 242 10.70 -8.56 9.16
C THR A 242 11.46 -9.81 9.61
N GLN A 243 12.70 -9.66 10.11
CA GLN A 243 13.50 -10.78 10.61
C GLN A 243 12.83 -11.43 11.83
N THR A 244 12.33 -10.61 12.76
CA THR A 244 11.60 -11.06 13.95
C THR A 244 10.31 -11.80 13.57
N LEU A 245 9.55 -11.29 12.59
CA LEU A 245 8.34 -11.95 12.11
C LEU A 245 8.63 -13.29 11.43
N VAL A 246 9.71 -13.37 10.64
CA VAL A 246 10.14 -14.60 9.99
C VAL A 246 10.46 -15.68 11.02
N GLU A 247 11.15 -15.33 12.12
CA GLU A 247 11.38 -16.25 13.23
C GLU A 247 10.08 -16.75 13.84
N ILE A 248 9.16 -15.84 14.18
CA ILE A 248 7.84 -16.18 14.73
C ILE A 248 7.09 -17.14 13.81
N ILE A 249 7.05 -16.87 12.51
CA ILE A 249 6.37 -17.71 11.52
C ILE A 249 6.98 -19.10 11.51
N ARG A 250 8.32 -19.22 11.49
CA ARG A 250 8.99 -20.52 11.51
C ARG A 250 8.71 -21.29 12.80
N GLN A 251 8.64 -20.61 13.95
CA GLN A 251 8.26 -21.22 15.23
C GLN A 251 6.80 -21.71 15.24
N CYS A 252 5.88 -20.93 14.69
CA CYS A 252 4.49 -21.37 14.50
C CYS A 252 4.41 -22.63 13.61
N VAL A 253 5.13 -22.63 12.48
CA VAL A 253 5.16 -23.80 11.57
C VAL A 253 5.79 -25.02 12.25
N ARG A 254 6.84 -24.84 13.06
CA ARG A 254 7.43 -25.92 13.87
C ARG A 254 6.43 -26.52 14.86
N ALA A 255 5.53 -25.69 15.40
CA ALA A 255 4.42 -26.12 16.25
C ALA A 255 3.21 -26.65 15.45
N ASP A 256 3.39 -26.97 14.17
CA ASP A 256 2.38 -27.45 13.22
C ASP A 256 1.21 -26.49 12.99
N GLN A 257 1.34 -25.22 13.39
CA GLN A 257 0.31 -24.21 13.22
C GLN A 257 0.23 -23.71 11.78
N ARG A 258 -1.00 -23.43 11.34
CA ARG A 258 -1.23 -22.81 10.04
C ARG A 258 -1.30 -21.29 10.18
N VAL A 259 -0.50 -20.59 9.38
CA VAL A 259 -0.29 -19.15 9.52
C VAL A 259 -0.84 -18.39 8.30
N LEU A 260 -1.63 -17.35 8.54
CA LEU A 260 -1.99 -16.35 7.55
C LEU A 260 -1.16 -15.09 7.81
N VAL A 261 -0.27 -14.76 6.88
CA VAL A 261 0.53 -13.53 6.91
C VAL A 261 -0.12 -12.50 6.00
N CYS A 262 -0.42 -11.34 6.57
CA CYS A 262 -0.98 -10.20 5.88
C CYS A 262 -0.06 -8.99 5.96
N GLY A 263 -0.15 -8.11 4.97
CA GLY A 263 0.50 -6.80 4.98
C GLY A 263 -0.42 -5.73 4.42
N ALA A 264 -0.21 -4.48 4.83
CA ALA A 264 -0.91 -3.32 4.27
C ALA A 264 -0.58 -3.11 2.79
N SER A 265 0.64 -3.47 2.37
CA SER A 265 1.13 -3.35 0.99
C SER A 265 1.62 -4.69 0.44
N ASN A 266 1.76 -4.81 -0.89
CA ASN A 266 2.34 -6.03 -1.48
C ASN A 266 3.81 -6.19 -1.08
N LEU A 267 4.57 -5.10 -1.03
CA LEU A 267 5.99 -5.11 -0.67
C LEU A 267 6.22 -5.70 0.74
N ALA A 268 5.40 -5.31 1.73
CA ALA A 268 5.49 -5.85 3.09
C ALA A 268 5.32 -7.39 3.10
N VAL A 269 4.34 -7.89 2.35
CA VAL A 269 4.07 -9.33 2.23
C VAL A 269 5.22 -10.06 1.52
N ASP A 270 5.72 -9.47 0.44
CA ASP A 270 6.74 -10.09 -0.40
C ASP A 270 8.12 -10.11 0.28
N ASN A 271 8.42 -9.13 1.13
CA ASN A 271 9.64 -9.13 1.95
C ASN A 271 9.67 -10.32 2.93
N ILE A 272 8.54 -10.65 3.56
CA ILE A 272 8.43 -11.86 4.40
C ILE A 272 8.52 -13.11 3.53
N LEU A 273 7.82 -13.14 2.39
CA LEU A 273 7.86 -14.26 1.44
C LEU A 273 9.30 -14.57 1.02
N ALA A 274 10.07 -13.57 0.61
CA ALA A 274 11.44 -13.73 0.16
C ALA A 274 12.33 -14.41 1.22
N ARG A 275 12.18 -14.03 2.50
CA ARG A 275 12.95 -14.61 3.61
C ARG A 275 12.52 -16.03 3.96
N LEU A 276 11.23 -16.35 3.83
CA LEU A 276 10.69 -17.70 4.06
C LEU A 276 10.99 -18.66 2.90
N SER A 277 11.11 -18.15 1.68
CA SER A 277 11.43 -18.92 0.48
C SER A 277 12.85 -19.47 0.47
N VAL A 278 13.73 -18.94 1.33
CA VAL A 278 15.12 -19.38 1.49
C VAL A 278 15.21 -20.38 2.66
N PRO A 279 15.78 -21.59 2.45
CA PRO A 279 16.03 -22.55 3.52
C PRO A 279 16.90 -21.95 4.63
N HIS A 280 16.60 -22.27 5.88
CA HIS A 280 17.43 -21.88 7.02
C HIS A 280 18.25 -23.08 7.51
N PRO A 281 19.53 -22.93 7.88
CA PRO A 281 20.35 -24.05 8.37
C PRO A 281 19.70 -24.82 9.53
N ASN A 282 19.10 -24.10 10.48
CA ASN A 282 18.41 -24.64 11.65
C ASN A 282 16.92 -25.00 11.39
N PHE A 283 16.46 -24.95 10.14
CA PHE A 283 15.10 -25.32 9.70
C PHE A 283 15.17 -26.04 8.35
N SER A 284 15.45 -27.33 8.39
CA SER A 284 15.78 -28.15 7.21
C SER A 284 14.60 -28.43 6.27
N GLN A 285 13.36 -28.40 6.77
CA GLN A 285 12.19 -28.69 5.95
C GLN A 285 11.73 -27.42 5.20
N PRO A 286 11.50 -27.49 3.88
CA PRO A 286 10.93 -26.36 3.15
C PRO A 286 9.51 -26.10 3.66
N ILE A 287 9.19 -24.83 3.92
CA ILE A 287 7.86 -24.44 4.35
C ILE A 287 6.94 -24.44 3.13
N PRO A 288 5.76 -25.10 3.15
CA PRO A 288 4.77 -24.96 2.10
C PRO A 288 4.17 -23.53 2.12
N LEU A 289 4.60 -22.69 1.18
CA LEU A 289 4.21 -21.28 1.05
C LEU A 289 3.24 -21.08 -0.13
N THR A 290 2.20 -20.29 0.06
CA THR A 290 1.32 -19.81 -1.02
C THR A 290 1.05 -18.32 -0.88
N ARG A 291 1.41 -17.54 -1.91
CA ARG A 291 1.15 -16.11 -2.03
C ARG A 291 -0.14 -15.88 -2.81
N VAL A 292 -1.18 -15.43 -2.13
CA VAL A 292 -2.47 -15.05 -2.73
C VAL A 292 -2.44 -13.57 -3.08
N GLY A 293 -2.67 -13.27 -4.35
CA GLY A 293 -2.62 -11.92 -4.89
C GLY A 293 -2.13 -11.95 -6.31
N HIS A 294 -2.12 -10.78 -6.93
CA HIS A 294 -1.79 -10.67 -8.34
C HIS A 294 -0.30 -10.93 -8.61
N PRO A 295 0.10 -11.87 -9.49
CA PRO A 295 1.51 -12.18 -9.75
C PRO A 295 2.35 -10.98 -10.21
N ALA A 296 1.79 -10.07 -11.02
CA ALA A 296 2.48 -8.85 -11.46
C ALA A 296 2.74 -7.83 -10.32
N ARG A 297 2.10 -7.98 -9.15
CA ARG A 297 2.35 -7.17 -7.96
C ARG A 297 3.35 -7.82 -7.00
N VAL A 298 3.87 -9.00 -7.35
CA VAL A 298 4.79 -9.76 -6.53
C VAL A 298 6.22 -9.44 -6.93
N LEU A 299 7.09 -9.26 -5.95
CA LEU A 299 8.53 -9.06 -6.17
C LEU A 299 9.11 -10.11 -7.14
N SER A 300 10.02 -9.67 -8.01
CA SER A 300 10.70 -10.53 -8.98
C SER A 300 11.36 -11.74 -8.29
N GLY A 301 11.33 -12.90 -8.97
CA GLY A 301 11.85 -14.16 -8.42
C GLY A 301 10.91 -14.92 -7.47
N LEU A 302 9.87 -14.27 -6.93
CA LEU A 302 8.91 -14.93 -6.02
C LEU A 302 7.66 -15.50 -6.71
N GLY A 303 7.52 -15.27 -8.02
CA GLY A 303 6.35 -15.66 -8.81
C GLY A 303 5.92 -17.13 -8.67
N ARG A 304 6.88 -18.05 -8.48
CA ARG A 304 6.62 -19.49 -8.27
C ARG A 304 5.78 -19.81 -7.02
N HIS A 305 5.76 -18.90 -6.05
CA HIS A 305 4.97 -19.07 -4.83
C HIS A 305 3.54 -18.53 -4.97
N THR A 306 3.21 -17.87 -6.09
CA THR A 306 1.87 -17.33 -6.31
C THR A 306 0.85 -18.44 -6.48
N LEU A 307 -0.36 -18.21 -5.99
CA LEU A 307 -1.48 -19.13 -6.17
C LEU A 307 -1.70 -19.47 -7.64
N ASP A 308 -1.61 -18.47 -8.52
CA ASP A 308 -1.74 -18.61 -9.97
C ASP A 308 -0.70 -19.58 -10.53
N ALA A 309 0.58 -19.38 -10.22
CA ALA A 309 1.67 -20.24 -10.71
C ALA A 309 1.57 -21.67 -10.17
N GLN A 310 1.26 -21.83 -8.88
CA GLN A 310 1.12 -23.14 -8.25
C GLN A 310 -0.09 -23.92 -8.77
N SER A 311 -1.19 -23.22 -9.08
CA SER A 311 -2.38 -23.83 -9.68
C SER A 311 -2.10 -24.30 -11.11
N ALA A 312 -1.37 -23.50 -11.89
CA ALA A 312 -0.99 -23.83 -13.27
C ALA A 312 0.00 -25.00 -13.36
N SER A 313 0.84 -25.19 -12.34
CA SER A 313 1.80 -26.30 -12.27
C SER A 313 1.24 -27.57 -11.63
N SER A 314 -0.03 -27.61 -11.25
CA SER A 314 -0.63 -28.79 -10.62
C SER A 314 -0.93 -29.90 -11.65
N ASP A 315 -0.81 -31.17 -11.25
CA ASP A 315 -1.11 -32.32 -12.13
C ASP A 315 -2.57 -32.29 -12.63
N THR A 316 -3.47 -31.72 -11.83
CA THR A 316 -4.89 -31.51 -12.14
C THR A 316 -5.11 -30.40 -13.19
N SER A 317 -4.09 -29.61 -13.53
CA SER A 317 -4.18 -28.49 -14.49
C SER A 317 -4.30 -28.94 -15.95
N ALA A 318 -3.84 -30.14 -16.31
CA ALA A 318 -3.92 -30.63 -17.69
C ALA A 318 -5.37 -30.67 -18.21
N LEU A 319 -6.32 -31.05 -17.34
CA LEU A 319 -7.75 -31.07 -17.67
C LEU A 319 -8.36 -29.65 -17.79
N LEU A 320 -7.73 -28.64 -17.18
CA LEU A 320 -8.17 -27.25 -17.32
C LEU A 320 -7.72 -26.66 -18.66
N ASP A 321 -6.55 -27.07 -19.16
CA ASP A 321 -6.01 -26.59 -20.43
C ASP A 321 -6.88 -27.02 -21.61
N ASP A 322 -7.45 -28.23 -21.58
CA ASP A 322 -8.37 -28.71 -22.61
C ASP A 322 -9.67 -27.88 -22.63
N ILE A 323 -10.32 -27.70 -21.47
CA ILE A 323 -11.54 -26.87 -21.36
C ILE A 323 -11.27 -25.41 -21.80
N LYS A 324 -10.07 -24.90 -21.50
CA LYS A 324 -9.66 -23.55 -21.92
C LYS A 324 -9.54 -23.45 -23.45
N ARG A 325 -8.95 -24.44 -24.12
CA ARG A 325 -8.84 -24.49 -25.58
C ARG A 325 -10.21 -24.55 -26.25
N ASP A 326 -11.13 -25.33 -25.68
CA ASP A 326 -12.51 -25.42 -26.19
C ASP A 326 -13.25 -24.07 -26.08
N LEU A 327 -13.10 -23.38 -24.94
CA LEU A 327 -13.64 -22.03 -24.74
C LEU A 327 -13.09 -21.02 -25.75
N GLU A 328 -11.77 -20.98 -25.94
CA GLU A 328 -11.12 -20.06 -26.88
C GLU A 328 -11.56 -20.34 -28.33
N THR A 329 -11.78 -21.61 -28.69
CA THR A 329 -12.24 -22.00 -30.02
C THR A 329 -13.67 -21.50 -30.29
N LEU A 330 -14.59 -21.71 -29.35
CA LEU A 330 -15.99 -21.27 -29.46
C LEU A 330 -16.10 -19.74 -29.49
N GLU A 331 -15.34 -19.04 -28.64
CA GLU A 331 -15.33 -17.56 -28.62
C GLU A 331 -14.81 -16.96 -29.93
N ASN A 332 -13.74 -17.54 -30.50
CA ASN A 332 -13.21 -17.10 -31.79
C ASN A 332 -14.20 -17.32 -32.94
N GLN A 333 -14.93 -18.44 -32.95
CA GLN A 333 -16.01 -18.69 -33.91
C GLN A 333 -17.17 -17.69 -33.76
N LEU A 334 -17.52 -17.30 -32.54
CA LEU A 334 -18.54 -16.29 -32.27
C LEU A 334 -18.12 -14.87 -32.72
N ARG A 335 -16.81 -14.57 -32.74
CA ARG A 335 -16.22 -13.27 -33.11
C ARG A 335 -16.01 -13.10 -34.61
N ASN A 336 -15.48 -14.11 -35.31
CA ASN A 336 -14.98 -13.98 -36.69
C ASN A 336 -16.07 -14.08 -37.79
N GLY A 337 -17.35 -13.89 -37.46
CA GLY A 337 -18.44 -13.92 -38.43
C GLY A 337 -18.65 -12.57 -39.14
N THR A 338 -18.01 -12.35 -40.29
CA THR A 338 -18.27 -11.19 -41.16
C THR A 338 -19.14 -11.54 -42.38
N GLY A 339 -20.20 -10.77 -42.64
CA GLY A 339 -21.05 -10.95 -43.82
C GLY A 339 -21.90 -12.24 -43.83
N LYS A 340 -21.82 -13.02 -44.92
CA LYS A 340 -22.63 -14.23 -45.16
C LYS A 340 -22.27 -15.44 -44.28
N THR A 341 -21.12 -15.43 -43.60
CA THR A 341 -20.65 -16.49 -42.67
C THR A 341 -20.96 -16.18 -41.20
N ARG A 342 -21.67 -15.07 -40.91
CA ARG A 342 -22.08 -14.73 -39.55
C ARG A 342 -23.14 -15.72 -39.07
N ILE A 343 -22.80 -16.51 -38.04
CA ILE A 343 -23.70 -17.45 -37.37
C ILE A 343 -24.91 -16.67 -36.84
N LYS A 344 -26.11 -17.04 -37.27
CA LYS A 344 -27.37 -16.33 -36.97
C LYS A 344 -28.38 -17.26 -36.28
N GLY A 345 -29.26 -16.66 -35.48
CA GLY A 345 -30.42 -17.35 -34.91
C GLY A 345 -30.08 -18.39 -33.85
N SER A 346 -30.76 -19.54 -33.91
CA SER A 346 -30.71 -20.63 -32.91
C SER A 346 -29.29 -21.19 -32.68
N GLU A 347 -28.48 -21.27 -33.73
CA GLU A 347 -27.12 -21.83 -33.66
C GLU A 347 -26.17 -20.95 -32.82
N ARG A 348 -26.27 -19.62 -32.97
CA ARG A 348 -25.51 -18.67 -32.14
C ARG A 348 -25.91 -18.76 -30.67
N LYS A 349 -27.21 -18.94 -30.40
CA LYS A 349 -27.73 -19.13 -29.04
C LYS A 349 -27.20 -20.42 -28.42
N LYS A 350 -27.20 -21.52 -29.18
CA LYS A 350 -26.69 -22.82 -28.74
C LYS A 350 -25.19 -22.76 -28.40
N MET A 351 -24.40 -22.09 -29.21
CA MET A 351 -22.97 -21.87 -28.92
C MET A 351 -22.76 -21.06 -27.63
N TRP A 352 -23.59 -20.04 -27.38
CA TRP A 352 -23.52 -19.29 -26.13
C TRP A 352 -23.90 -20.14 -24.90
N GLU A 353 -24.89 -21.02 -25.03
CA GLU A 353 -25.24 -21.99 -23.99
C GLU A 353 -24.08 -22.96 -23.71
N GLU A 354 -23.37 -23.40 -24.75
CA GLU A 354 -22.19 -24.26 -24.63
C GLU A 354 -21.01 -23.54 -23.96
N VAL A 355 -20.70 -22.30 -24.38
CA VAL A 355 -19.71 -21.44 -23.71
C VAL A 355 -20.07 -21.24 -22.23
N ARG A 356 -21.35 -21.08 -21.91
CA ARG A 356 -21.82 -20.91 -20.52
C ARG A 356 -21.55 -22.15 -19.66
N GLU A 357 -21.90 -23.33 -20.16
CA GLU A 357 -21.65 -24.59 -19.42
C GLU A 357 -20.15 -24.87 -19.29
N LEU A 358 -19.36 -24.67 -20.34
CA LEU A 358 -17.90 -24.81 -20.26
C LEU A 358 -17.28 -23.83 -19.28
N ARG A 359 -17.70 -22.55 -19.26
CA ARG A 359 -17.23 -21.56 -18.27
C ARG A 359 -17.58 -21.99 -16.84
N LYS A 360 -18.78 -22.56 -16.63
CA LYS A 360 -19.22 -23.04 -15.31
C LYS A 360 -18.41 -24.25 -14.86
N GLU A 361 -18.16 -25.20 -15.77
CA GLU A 361 -17.31 -26.35 -15.50
C GLU A 361 -15.86 -25.94 -15.20
N PHE A 362 -15.28 -25.07 -16.03
CA PHE A 362 -13.95 -24.51 -15.85
C PHE A 362 -13.79 -23.90 -14.44
N ARG A 363 -14.73 -23.01 -14.05
CA ARG A 363 -14.73 -22.40 -12.71
C ARG A 363 -14.80 -23.43 -11.58
N LYS A 364 -15.64 -24.46 -11.73
CA LYS A 364 -15.79 -25.51 -10.70
C LYS A 364 -14.51 -26.30 -10.54
N ARG A 365 -13.92 -26.79 -11.63
CA ARG A 365 -12.68 -27.58 -11.60
C ARG A 365 -11.51 -26.75 -11.07
N GLN A 366 -11.39 -25.51 -11.54
CA GLN A 366 -10.37 -24.57 -11.08
C GLN A 366 -10.49 -24.23 -9.59
N GLY A 367 -11.73 -24.07 -9.08
CA GLY A 367 -11.96 -23.91 -7.64
C GLY A 367 -11.45 -25.12 -6.83
N GLY A 368 -11.56 -26.33 -7.39
CA GLY A 368 -10.96 -27.54 -6.82
C GLY A 368 -9.43 -27.46 -6.72
N VAL A 369 -8.77 -27.08 -7.82
CA VAL A 369 -7.30 -26.91 -7.86
C VAL A 369 -6.83 -25.85 -6.87
N VAL A 370 -7.49 -24.69 -6.83
CA VAL A 370 -7.18 -23.62 -5.88
C VAL A 370 -7.32 -24.10 -4.43
N THR A 371 -8.38 -24.85 -4.14
CA THR A 371 -8.62 -25.43 -2.81
C THR A 371 -7.50 -26.40 -2.45
N GLU A 372 -7.08 -27.25 -3.38
CA GLU A 372 -6.00 -28.21 -3.17
C GLU A 372 -4.67 -27.50 -2.85
N VAL A 373 -4.28 -26.51 -3.66
CA VAL A 373 -3.04 -25.74 -3.47
C VAL A 373 -3.03 -25.06 -2.10
N VAL A 374 -4.10 -24.33 -1.76
CA VAL A 374 -4.19 -23.62 -0.48
C VAL A 374 -4.23 -24.60 0.69
N SER A 375 -4.87 -25.76 0.56
CA SER A 375 -4.93 -26.78 1.62
C SER A 375 -3.56 -27.35 2.00
N LYS A 376 -2.63 -27.44 1.03
CA LYS A 376 -1.25 -27.92 1.24
C LYS A 376 -0.35 -26.86 1.88
N ALA A 377 -0.74 -25.59 1.86
CA ALA A 377 0.05 -24.48 2.40
C ALA A 377 0.01 -24.44 3.94
N LYS A 378 1.20 -24.36 4.57
CA LYS A 378 1.38 -24.07 6.00
C LYS A 378 1.39 -22.58 6.28
N VAL A 379 1.90 -21.79 5.35
CA VAL A 379 1.87 -20.32 5.41
C VAL A 379 1.21 -19.78 4.15
N VAL A 380 0.12 -19.04 4.33
CA VAL A 380 -0.56 -18.30 3.27
C VAL A 380 -0.24 -16.83 3.44
N LEU A 381 0.19 -16.17 2.36
CA LEU A 381 0.58 -14.77 2.36
C LEU A 381 -0.34 -13.96 1.44
N ALA A 382 -0.89 -12.85 1.92
CA ALA A 382 -1.80 -12.00 1.13
C ALA A 382 -1.73 -10.55 1.61
N THR A 383 -2.22 -9.57 0.84
CA THR A 383 -2.54 -8.26 1.43
C THR A 383 -3.77 -8.39 2.35
N THR A 384 -4.00 -7.43 3.24
CA THR A 384 -5.21 -7.43 4.12
C THR A 384 -6.50 -7.59 3.30
N HIS A 385 -6.66 -6.86 2.20
CA HIS A 385 -7.81 -7.04 1.29
C HIS A 385 -7.75 -8.31 0.44
N GLY A 386 -6.55 -8.80 0.12
CA GLY A 386 -6.34 -10.06 -0.59
C GLY A 386 -6.78 -11.28 0.23
N ALA A 387 -6.66 -11.19 1.55
CA ALA A 387 -7.13 -12.21 2.49
C ALA A 387 -8.65 -12.44 2.39
N GLY A 388 -9.42 -11.43 1.98
CA GLY A 388 -10.87 -11.52 1.80
C GLY A 388 -11.33 -12.16 0.48
N GLY A 389 -10.41 -12.71 -0.33
CA GLY A 389 -10.74 -13.35 -1.59
C GLY A 389 -11.43 -14.71 -1.42
N ARG A 390 -12.25 -15.09 -2.41
CA ARG A 390 -13.00 -16.37 -2.45
C ARG A 390 -12.10 -17.60 -2.26
N SER A 391 -10.83 -17.53 -2.68
CA SER A 391 -9.83 -18.59 -2.53
C SER A 391 -9.54 -18.94 -1.06
N LEU A 392 -9.80 -18.02 -0.12
CA LEU A 392 -9.51 -18.19 1.31
C LEU A 392 -10.77 -18.30 2.17
N ASP A 393 -11.98 -18.32 1.60
CA ASP A 393 -13.23 -18.27 2.37
C ASP A 393 -13.48 -19.49 3.26
N ARG A 394 -12.96 -20.65 2.89
CA ARG A 394 -13.18 -21.94 3.57
C ARG A 394 -12.03 -22.34 4.49
N PHE A 395 -11.05 -21.48 4.67
CA PHE A 395 -9.83 -21.80 5.40
C PHE A 395 -9.73 -20.95 6.66
N ASP A 396 -9.58 -21.64 7.79
CA ASP A 396 -9.21 -21.06 9.07
C ASP A 396 -7.71 -21.23 9.31
N PHE A 397 -7.18 -20.35 10.16
CA PHE A 397 -5.78 -20.27 10.51
C PHE A 397 -5.63 -20.20 12.03
N ASP A 398 -4.56 -20.80 12.55
CA ASP A 398 -4.27 -20.74 13.99
C ASP A 398 -3.73 -19.38 14.37
N VAL A 399 -2.88 -18.80 13.52
CA VAL A 399 -2.26 -17.49 13.74
C VAL A 399 -2.43 -16.60 12.50
N VAL A 400 -2.91 -15.38 12.73
CA VAL A 400 -2.92 -14.29 11.76
C VAL A 400 -1.83 -13.30 12.16
N ILE A 401 -0.94 -12.98 11.23
CA ILE A 401 0.10 -11.97 11.40
C ILE A 401 -0.20 -10.83 10.44
N ILE A 402 -0.21 -9.59 10.91
CA ILE A 402 -0.36 -8.40 10.04
C ILE A 402 0.87 -7.54 10.20
N ASP A 403 1.71 -7.50 9.16
CA ASP A 403 2.84 -6.58 9.06
C ASP A 403 2.39 -5.21 8.53
N GLU A 404 3.11 -4.17 8.92
CA GLU A 404 2.76 -2.76 8.70
C GLU A 404 1.32 -2.43 9.13
N ALA A 405 0.86 -3.00 10.25
CA ALA A 405 -0.48 -2.80 10.78
C ALA A 405 -0.78 -1.33 11.15
N ALA A 406 0.26 -0.51 11.37
CA ALA A 406 0.14 0.92 11.60
C ALA A 406 -0.16 1.73 10.32
N GLN A 407 -0.05 1.13 9.14
CA GLN A 407 -0.42 1.73 7.86
C GLN A 407 -1.78 1.21 7.34
N ALA A 408 -2.36 0.20 7.98
CA ALA A 408 -3.66 -0.35 7.62
C ALA A 408 -4.77 0.30 8.43
N THR A 409 -5.87 0.67 7.75
CA THR A 409 -7.09 1.08 8.46
C THR A 409 -7.61 -0.10 9.29
N GLU A 410 -8.17 0.18 10.47
CA GLU A 410 -8.73 -0.90 11.30
C GLU A 410 -9.75 -1.78 10.55
N PRO A 411 -10.68 -1.24 9.74
CA PRO A 411 -11.57 -2.04 8.90
C PRO A 411 -10.86 -3.02 7.96
N ALA A 412 -9.69 -2.67 7.43
CA ALA A 412 -8.91 -3.58 6.58
C ALA A 412 -8.34 -4.76 7.40
N CYS A 413 -7.91 -4.52 8.64
CA CYS A 413 -7.41 -5.56 9.53
C CYS A 413 -8.50 -6.58 9.94
N TRP A 414 -9.76 -6.15 10.02
CA TRP A 414 -10.89 -7.05 10.33
C TRP A 414 -11.10 -8.16 9.28
N ILE A 415 -10.59 -7.98 8.06
CA ILE A 415 -10.69 -8.98 6.98
C ILE A 415 -9.94 -10.28 7.35
N PRO A 416 -8.62 -10.28 7.60
CA PRO A 416 -7.91 -11.48 7.99
C PRO A 416 -8.19 -11.92 9.44
N ILE A 417 -8.50 -11.01 10.36
CA ILE A 417 -8.77 -11.35 11.79
C ILE A 417 -9.88 -12.40 11.92
N LEU A 418 -10.94 -12.29 11.12
CA LEU A 418 -12.08 -13.20 11.18
C LEU A 418 -11.78 -14.63 10.69
N LYS A 419 -10.56 -14.89 10.21
CA LYS A 419 -10.06 -16.22 9.80
C LYS A 419 -9.05 -16.83 10.79
N GLY A 420 -8.69 -16.10 11.84
CA GLY A 420 -7.65 -16.47 12.80
C GLY A 420 -8.17 -16.76 14.20
N LYS A 421 -7.42 -17.56 14.97
CA LYS A 421 -7.65 -17.75 16.41
C LYS A 421 -6.79 -16.82 17.28
N LYS A 422 -5.61 -16.45 16.79
CA LYS A 422 -4.63 -15.56 17.42
C LYS A 422 -4.16 -14.49 16.44
N LEU A 423 -3.88 -13.29 16.93
CA LEU A 423 -3.43 -12.14 16.14
C LEU A 423 -2.06 -11.64 16.60
N ILE A 424 -1.14 -11.45 15.66
CA ILE A 424 0.13 -10.76 15.89
C ILE A 424 0.16 -9.54 14.97
N LEU A 425 0.24 -8.34 15.53
CA LEU A 425 0.36 -7.11 14.75
C LEU A 425 1.79 -6.60 14.85
N ALA A 426 2.38 -6.29 13.70
CA ALA A 426 3.68 -5.66 13.61
C ALA A 426 3.56 -4.32 12.91
N GLY A 427 4.30 -3.32 13.36
CA GLY A 427 4.31 -2.01 12.72
C GLY A 427 4.93 -0.94 13.60
N ASP A 428 4.83 0.29 13.14
CA ASP A 428 5.27 1.47 13.89
C ASP A 428 4.22 2.57 13.84
N HIS A 429 3.50 2.75 14.95
CA HIS A 429 2.49 3.78 15.13
C HIS A 429 3.02 5.21 15.18
N LEU A 430 4.35 5.40 15.20
CA LEU A 430 5.01 6.70 15.07
C LEU A 430 5.52 6.98 13.64
N GLN A 431 5.28 6.07 12.70
CA GLN A 431 5.42 6.29 11.25
C GLN A 431 4.05 6.52 10.60
N LEU A 432 4.01 6.70 9.27
CA LEU A 432 2.83 7.15 8.53
C LEU A 432 1.56 6.34 8.89
N PRO A 433 0.44 7.03 9.20
CA PRO A 433 -0.87 6.40 9.31
C PRO A 433 -1.39 5.99 7.92
N PRO A 434 -2.55 5.29 7.84
CA PRO A 434 -3.23 5.05 6.58
C PRO A 434 -3.57 6.38 5.87
N THR A 435 -3.38 6.43 4.56
CA THR A 435 -3.78 7.58 3.74
C THR A 435 -5.29 7.59 3.54
N LEU A 436 -5.95 8.72 3.80
CA LEU A 436 -7.41 8.88 3.72
C LEU A 436 -7.77 10.13 2.89
N LYS A 437 -8.68 9.96 1.94
CA LYS A 437 -9.23 11.00 1.08
C LYS A 437 -10.27 11.85 1.81
N SER A 438 -11.12 11.27 2.67
CA SER A 438 -12.09 12.06 3.45
C SER A 438 -11.43 12.93 4.52
N SER A 439 -10.23 12.54 4.94
CA SER A 439 -9.38 13.29 5.85
C SER A 439 -8.49 14.30 5.16
N ASN A 440 -8.60 14.54 3.83
CA ASN A 440 -7.78 15.55 3.15
C ASN A 440 -7.88 16.85 3.93
N ARG A 441 -6.86 17.11 4.76
CA ARG A 441 -6.86 18.23 5.70
C ARG A 441 -6.87 19.54 4.94
N LEU A 442 -6.52 19.53 3.66
CA LEU A 442 -6.73 20.63 2.72
C LEU A 442 -8.17 21.13 2.74
N THR A 443 -9.18 20.27 2.61
CA THR A 443 -10.58 20.72 2.55
C THR A 443 -11.05 21.27 3.90
N LYS A 444 -10.52 20.78 5.03
CA LYS A 444 -10.85 21.31 6.37
C LYS A 444 -10.07 22.58 6.72
N ALA A 445 -8.79 22.66 6.37
CA ALA A 445 -7.93 23.82 6.60
C ALA A 445 -8.35 25.01 5.72
N LEU A 446 -8.76 24.75 4.46
CA LEU A 446 -9.30 25.75 3.55
C LEU A 446 -10.75 26.17 3.93
N ALA A 447 -11.52 25.30 4.58
CA ALA A 447 -12.87 25.61 5.05
C ALA A 447 -12.89 26.38 6.41
N SER A 448 -11.88 26.20 7.26
CA SER A 448 -11.79 26.92 8.54
C SER A 448 -11.20 28.32 8.37
N LYS A 449 -11.96 29.26 7.83
CA LYS A 449 -11.71 30.68 8.13
C LYS A 449 -12.07 30.92 9.60
N LYS A 450 -11.05 31.24 10.39
CA LYS A 450 -11.01 31.64 11.83
C LYS A 450 -10.67 30.52 12.83
N GLY A 451 -9.45 30.63 13.37
CA GLY A 451 -9.27 30.76 14.83
C GLY A 451 -9.44 29.52 15.71
N ALA A 452 -9.33 28.31 15.17
CA ALA A 452 -9.18 27.12 16.00
C ALA A 452 -7.76 26.57 15.81
N SER A 453 -6.94 26.66 16.86
CA SER A 453 -5.70 25.89 16.97
C SER A 453 -6.04 24.41 16.80
N PRO A 454 -5.51 23.72 15.77
CA PRO A 454 -5.57 22.27 15.73
C PRO A 454 -4.62 21.77 16.81
N ASP A 455 -5.19 21.27 17.90
CA ASP A 455 -4.45 20.73 19.04
C ASP A 455 -3.34 19.78 18.59
N SER A 456 -2.21 19.95 19.27
CA SER A 456 -0.98 19.16 19.22
C SER A 456 -1.16 17.72 18.72
N GLY A 457 -0.57 17.42 17.56
CA GLY A 457 0.61 16.55 17.50
C GLY A 457 0.55 15.16 18.13
N ALA A 458 -0.62 14.61 18.44
CA ALA A 458 -0.86 13.21 18.71
C ALA A 458 -2.37 13.02 18.72
N SER A 459 -2.94 12.36 17.69
CA SER A 459 -4.19 11.60 17.90
C SER A 459 -3.86 10.37 18.75
N VAL A 460 -3.27 10.60 19.93
CA VAL A 460 -3.38 9.68 21.04
C VAL A 460 -4.79 9.95 21.51
N ILE A 461 -5.70 9.02 21.22
CA ILE A 461 -6.97 9.02 21.94
C ILE A 461 -6.56 9.05 23.41
N ALA A 462 -6.84 10.17 24.09
CA ALA A 462 -6.77 10.29 25.54
C ALA A 462 -7.91 9.44 26.12
N THR A 463 -7.94 8.16 25.78
CA THR A 463 -8.83 7.17 26.35
C THR A 463 -8.21 6.70 27.64
N GLN A 464 -9.03 6.66 28.68
CA GLN A 464 -8.69 5.87 29.86
C GLN A 464 -8.39 4.44 29.41
N VAL A 465 -7.19 3.95 29.76
CA VAL A 465 -6.79 2.56 29.54
C VAL A 465 -7.89 1.63 30.06
N GLY A 466 -8.26 0.63 29.27
CA GLY A 466 -9.24 -0.38 29.64
C GLY A 466 -10.68 -0.10 29.20
N LYS A 467 -10.95 0.94 28.40
CA LYS A 467 -12.30 1.20 27.85
C LYS A 467 -12.26 1.25 26.33
N LEU A 468 -13.15 0.49 25.68
CA LEU A 468 -13.41 0.64 24.26
C LEU A 468 -14.00 2.04 24.00
N ALA A 469 -13.47 2.74 23.00
CA ALA A 469 -13.98 4.03 22.57
C ALA A 469 -14.28 4.01 21.07
N LEU A 470 -15.25 4.83 20.68
CA LEU A 470 -15.61 5.02 19.28
C LEU A 470 -14.48 5.73 18.55
N SER A 471 -14.05 5.17 17.42
CA SER A 471 -13.01 5.79 16.62
C SER A 471 -13.49 7.13 16.05
N PRO A 472 -12.71 8.21 16.21
CA PRO A 472 -13.06 9.53 15.68
C PRO A 472 -13.04 9.53 14.14
N ASP A 473 -12.04 8.87 13.56
CA ASP A 473 -11.75 8.75 12.13
C ASP A 473 -11.10 7.38 11.81
N LEU A 474 -10.67 7.18 10.56
CA LEU A 474 -9.95 5.99 10.11
C LEU A 474 -8.42 6.10 10.25
N GLU A 475 -7.87 7.23 10.75
CA GLU A 475 -6.43 7.38 10.98
C GLU A 475 -6.00 6.58 12.23
N VAL A 476 -6.94 6.36 13.16
CA VAL A 476 -6.74 5.45 14.29
C VAL A 476 -6.65 4.01 13.80
N THR A 477 -5.43 3.47 13.83
CA THR A 477 -5.15 2.09 13.45
C THR A 477 -5.54 1.12 14.55
N LEU A 478 -5.75 -0.14 14.17
CA LEU A 478 -5.96 -1.22 15.14
C LEU A 478 -4.80 -1.31 16.14
N PHE A 479 -3.56 -1.11 15.68
CA PHE A 479 -2.36 -1.13 16.52
C PHE A 479 -2.45 -0.07 17.63
N SER A 480 -2.71 1.18 17.25
CA SER A 480 -2.82 2.31 18.19
C SER A 480 -4.00 2.14 19.15
N ARG A 481 -5.16 1.67 18.64
CA ARG A 481 -6.34 1.43 19.47
C ARG A 481 -6.10 0.36 20.52
N LEU A 482 -5.50 -0.78 20.14
CA LEU A 482 -5.23 -1.86 21.10
C LEU A 482 -4.21 -1.45 22.14
N LEU A 483 -3.19 -0.68 21.76
CA LEU A 483 -2.21 -0.11 22.69
C LEU A 483 -2.88 0.83 23.70
N SER A 484 -3.81 1.68 23.25
CA SER A 484 -4.61 2.54 24.13
C SER A 484 -5.55 1.73 25.04
N LEU A 485 -6.17 0.67 24.49
CA LEU A 485 -7.16 -0.15 25.19
C LEU A 485 -6.52 -1.01 26.29
N HIS A 486 -5.41 -1.70 26.01
CA HIS A 486 -4.83 -2.69 26.91
C HIS A 486 -3.53 -2.23 27.58
N GLY A 487 -2.97 -1.09 27.15
CA GLY A 487 -1.73 -0.54 27.67
C GLY A 487 -0.47 -1.22 27.10
N PRO A 488 0.72 -0.88 27.62
CA PRO A 488 1.99 -1.32 27.06
C PRO A 488 2.29 -2.82 27.27
N THR A 489 1.54 -3.51 28.13
CA THR A 489 1.78 -4.92 28.47
C THR A 489 1.61 -5.86 27.28
N ILE A 490 0.82 -5.47 26.28
CA ILE A 490 0.59 -6.25 25.06
C ILE A 490 1.62 -6.01 23.96
N ARG A 491 2.61 -5.14 24.21
CA ARG A 491 3.59 -4.67 23.23
C ARG A 491 5.01 -5.10 23.61
N ARG A 492 5.83 -5.41 22.60
CA ARG A 492 7.29 -5.43 22.70
C ARG A 492 7.90 -4.53 21.65
N MET A 493 8.85 -3.69 22.07
CA MET A 493 9.60 -2.81 21.18
C MET A 493 10.90 -3.49 20.78
N LEU A 494 11.21 -3.46 19.49
CA LEU A 494 12.55 -3.80 19.00
C LEU A 494 13.43 -2.56 19.21
N GLN A 495 14.55 -2.73 19.91
CA GLN A 495 15.33 -1.60 20.43
C GLN A 495 16.59 -1.32 19.62
N VAL A 496 17.24 -2.34 19.07
CA VAL A 496 18.46 -2.18 18.28
C VAL A 496 18.13 -1.98 16.82
N GLN A 497 18.62 -0.90 16.21
CA GLN A 497 18.46 -0.59 14.80
C GLN A 497 19.78 -0.79 14.02
N TYR A 498 19.66 -1.39 12.84
CA TYR A 498 20.77 -1.73 11.94
C TYR A 498 20.75 -0.87 10.66
N ARG A 499 19.97 0.22 10.70
CA ARG A 499 20.00 1.27 9.71
C ARG A 499 20.97 2.31 10.25
N PHE A 500 20.57 3.55 10.50
CA PHE A 500 21.36 4.79 10.48
C PHE A 500 22.45 4.94 11.54
N ASN A 501 23.36 5.89 11.25
CA ASN A 501 24.39 6.38 12.15
C ASN A 501 23.80 6.89 13.48
N ASP A 502 24.58 6.88 14.56
CA ASP A 502 24.15 7.33 15.89
C ASP A 502 23.68 8.80 15.91
N LYS A 503 24.35 9.66 15.14
CA LYS A 503 23.98 11.07 15.01
C LYS A 503 22.58 11.23 14.46
N ILE A 504 22.27 10.56 13.34
CA ILE A 504 20.91 10.51 12.77
C ILE A 504 19.91 9.88 13.75
N ASN A 505 20.32 8.88 14.54
CA ASN A 505 19.47 8.22 15.53
C ASN A 505 19.09 9.12 16.71
N SER A 506 19.97 10.04 17.10
CA SER A 506 19.87 10.79 18.35
C SER A 506 18.56 11.58 18.49
N PHE A 507 18.14 12.28 17.42
CA PHE A 507 16.88 13.03 17.42
C PHE A 507 15.62 12.15 17.45
N PRO A 508 15.38 11.22 16.50
CA PRO A 508 14.19 10.37 16.53
C PRO A 508 14.15 9.50 17.78
N SER A 509 15.29 8.95 18.22
CA SER A 509 15.35 8.14 19.44
C SER A 509 14.86 8.93 20.66
N LYS A 510 15.38 10.15 20.87
CA LYS A 510 15.00 11.02 21.97
C LYS A 510 13.55 11.49 21.91
N THR A 511 13.10 11.94 20.75
CA THR A 511 11.81 12.64 20.62
C THR A 511 10.62 11.71 20.38
N LEU A 512 10.85 10.54 19.81
CA LEU A 512 9.78 9.61 19.41
C LEU A 512 9.85 8.28 20.16
N TYR A 513 11.06 7.81 20.46
CA TYR A 513 11.27 6.46 20.98
C TYR A 513 11.83 6.43 22.41
N ASN A 514 11.67 7.52 23.17
CA ASN A 514 12.05 7.63 24.59
C ASN A 514 13.52 7.25 24.89
N ASN A 515 14.44 7.48 23.95
CA ASN A 515 15.83 7.02 24.00
C ASN A 515 16.02 5.48 24.07
N GLU A 516 15.00 4.69 23.73
CA GLU A 516 15.10 3.22 23.68
C GLU A 516 15.60 2.69 22.33
N LEU A 517 15.65 3.54 21.28
CA LEU A 517 16.16 3.16 19.96
C LEU A 517 17.68 3.38 19.91
N VAL A 518 18.44 2.31 19.74
CA VAL A 518 19.90 2.30 19.83
C VAL A 518 20.51 1.76 18.53
N PRO A 519 21.52 2.41 17.93
CA PRO A 519 22.23 1.84 16.78
C PRO A 519 23.03 0.60 17.18
N ASP A 520 23.05 -0.38 16.30
CA ASP A 520 24.00 -1.49 16.38
C ASP A 520 25.45 -0.99 16.20
N GLU A 521 26.42 -1.66 16.81
CA GLU A 521 27.84 -1.32 16.71
C GLU A 521 28.34 -1.30 15.26
N GLY A 522 27.76 -2.13 14.39
CA GLY A 522 28.12 -2.18 12.98
C GLY A 522 27.63 -0.98 12.16
N VAL A 523 26.82 -0.09 12.72
CA VAL A 523 26.26 1.07 12.00
C VAL A 523 26.41 2.40 12.72
N CYS A 524 26.69 2.42 14.03
CA CYS A 524 26.71 3.63 14.84
C CYS A 524 27.67 4.70 14.35
N ASN A 525 28.83 4.31 13.78
CA ASN A 525 29.89 5.22 13.33
C ASN A 525 30.09 5.23 11.81
N ARG A 526 29.12 4.70 11.05
CA ARG A 526 29.31 4.57 9.61
C ARG A 526 29.34 5.93 8.92
N LYS A 527 30.23 6.04 7.93
CA LYS A 527 30.50 7.23 7.13
C LYS A 527 30.13 7.02 5.68
N LEU A 528 30.21 8.06 4.86
CA LEU A 528 29.94 7.94 3.43
C LEU A 528 31.15 7.32 2.71
N SER A 529 32.37 7.68 3.10
CA SER A 529 33.64 7.14 2.59
C SER A 529 33.86 5.63 2.82
N ASP A 530 33.10 5.01 3.74
CA ASP A 530 33.07 3.56 3.90
C ASP A 530 32.48 2.82 2.67
N LEU A 531 31.82 3.55 1.75
CA LEU A 531 31.35 2.99 0.49
C LEU A 531 32.52 2.79 -0.48
N GLU A 532 32.55 1.64 -1.13
CA GLU A 532 33.58 1.33 -2.11
C GLU A 532 33.57 2.36 -3.26
N GLY A 533 34.70 3.03 -3.47
CA GLY A 533 34.89 4.01 -4.55
C GLY A 533 34.46 5.45 -4.20
N VAL A 534 34.10 5.73 -2.95
CA VAL A 534 33.82 7.10 -2.48
C VAL A 534 35.08 7.70 -1.87
N ASP A 535 35.39 8.94 -2.26
CA ASP A 535 36.54 9.68 -1.73
C ASP A 535 36.33 10.07 -0.26
N GLU A 536 37.40 10.02 0.54
CA GLU A 536 37.39 10.59 1.90
C GLU A 536 37.30 12.11 1.83
N ASP A 537 36.27 12.68 2.46
CA ASP A 537 36.04 14.12 2.54
C ASP A 537 35.41 14.46 3.90
N GLU A 538 35.96 15.47 4.59
CA GLU A 538 35.54 15.82 5.95
C GLU A 538 34.07 16.28 6.03
N ASP A 539 33.58 16.98 5.00
CA ASP A 539 32.21 17.48 4.94
C ASP A 539 31.22 16.39 4.52
N LEU A 540 31.62 15.50 3.60
CA LEU A 540 30.77 14.41 3.12
C LEU A 540 30.69 13.24 4.11
N ASP A 541 31.68 13.08 4.98
CA ASP A 541 31.67 12.08 6.06
C ASP A 541 30.88 12.51 7.29
N GLU A 542 30.45 13.77 7.35
CA GLU A 542 29.54 14.23 8.39
C GLU A 542 28.14 13.63 8.17
N PRO A 543 27.60 12.80 9.09
CA PRO A 543 26.34 12.07 8.82
C PRO A 543 25.11 12.95 8.62
N VAL A 544 25.14 14.21 9.05
CA VAL A 544 24.01 15.13 8.98
C VAL A 544 24.48 16.51 8.49
N VAL A 545 23.95 16.94 7.36
CA VAL A 545 24.20 18.26 6.76
C VAL A 545 22.90 19.04 6.67
N PHE A 546 22.92 20.31 7.07
CA PHE A 546 21.77 21.20 6.98
C PHE A 546 22.11 22.44 6.14
N PHE A 547 21.46 22.58 4.99
CA PHE A 547 21.46 23.79 4.18
C PHE A 547 20.34 24.71 4.66
N ASP A 548 20.68 25.68 5.51
CA ASP A 548 19.72 26.66 6.01
C ASP A 548 19.54 27.79 5.00
N THR A 549 18.32 27.94 4.49
CA THR A 549 17.94 28.99 3.53
C THR A 549 17.31 30.22 4.21
N ALA A 550 17.22 30.23 5.54
CA ALA A 550 16.68 31.36 6.29
C ALA A 550 17.43 32.67 5.97
N GLY A 551 16.66 33.72 5.70
CA GLY A 551 17.21 35.04 5.36
C GLY A 551 17.83 35.17 3.96
N GLN A 552 17.80 34.11 3.13
CA GLN A 552 18.38 34.13 1.77
C GLN A 552 17.37 34.52 0.66
N ALA A 553 16.16 34.96 1.03
CA ALA A 553 15.08 35.30 0.10
C ALA A 553 14.69 34.15 -0.86
N MET A 554 14.86 32.90 -0.41
CA MET A 554 14.57 31.68 -1.17
C MET A 554 13.13 31.22 -0.97
N TYR A 555 12.17 32.02 -1.44
CA TYR A 555 10.75 31.82 -1.14
C TYR A 555 10.08 30.70 -1.94
N GLU A 556 9.05 30.10 -1.35
CA GLU A 556 8.18 29.13 -2.00
C GLU A 556 7.32 29.76 -3.11
N ARG A 557 6.90 28.95 -4.08
CA ARG A 557 5.91 29.28 -5.10
C ARG A 557 4.74 28.31 -5.05
N ALA A 558 3.55 28.81 -5.42
CA ALA A 558 2.41 27.95 -5.70
C ALA A 558 2.52 27.43 -7.15
N ALA A 559 2.09 26.19 -7.40
CA ALA A 559 2.04 25.67 -8.76
C ALA A 559 1.13 26.56 -9.64
N GLU A 560 1.67 27.08 -10.75
CA GLU A 560 0.92 27.90 -11.72
C GLU A 560 -0.10 27.08 -12.51
N ASP A 561 0.11 25.77 -12.58
CA ASP A 561 -0.76 24.84 -13.27
C ASP A 561 -1.92 24.49 -12.36
N GLY A 562 -3.12 24.99 -12.71
CA GLY A 562 -4.41 24.69 -12.07
C GLY A 562 -4.83 23.21 -12.12
N SER A 563 -3.93 22.31 -11.75
CA SER A 563 -4.18 20.92 -11.44
C SER A 563 -5.22 20.88 -10.31
N PHE A 564 -6.37 20.30 -10.65
CA PHE A 564 -7.53 20.30 -9.79
C PHE A 564 -7.23 19.53 -8.50
N GLY A 565 -7.21 20.23 -7.36
CA GLY A 565 -7.41 19.62 -6.04
C GLY A 565 -6.29 19.74 -5.00
N SER A 566 -5.12 20.29 -5.33
CA SER A 566 -4.06 20.55 -4.34
C SER A 566 -3.21 21.74 -4.76
N GLU A 567 -3.22 22.83 -3.99
CA GLU A 567 -2.20 23.90 -4.08
C GLU A 567 -0.83 23.34 -3.63
N SER A 568 -0.22 22.49 -4.46
CA SER A 568 1.13 21.98 -4.21
C SER A 568 2.14 23.12 -4.33
N LYS A 569 3.25 23.01 -3.59
CA LYS A 569 4.24 24.08 -3.42
C LYS A 569 5.59 23.63 -3.94
N SER A 570 6.36 24.55 -4.49
CA SER A 570 7.74 24.28 -4.95
C SER A 570 8.66 25.42 -4.52
N ASN A 571 9.96 25.14 -4.48
CA ASN A 571 11.00 26.10 -4.21
C ASN A 571 12.17 25.82 -5.17
N GLU A 572 12.33 26.70 -6.16
CA GLU A 572 13.36 26.56 -7.20
C GLU A 572 14.76 26.67 -6.61
N ASN A 573 14.97 27.57 -5.65
CA ASN A 573 16.29 27.78 -5.05
C ASN A 573 16.72 26.55 -4.21
N GLU A 574 15.80 25.94 -3.45
CA GLU A 574 16.10 24.67 -2.79
C GLU A 574 16.41 23.57 -3.81
N ALA A 575 15.72 23.55 -4.96
CA ALA A 575 15.94 22.54 -5.99
C ALA A 575 17.32 22.68 -6.65
N ASP A 576 17.80 23.92 -6.85
CA ASP A 576 19.15 24.21 -7.34
C ASP A 576 20.23 23.76 -6.35
N ILE A 577 20.06 24.04 -5.05
CA ILE A 577 20.96 23.55 -3.99
C ILE A 577 21.03 22.02 -4.00
N VAL A 578 19.88 21.35 -4.11
CA VAL A 578 19.82 19.89 -4.18
C VAL A 578 20.55 19.37 -5.42
N GLN A 579 20.36 19.99 -6.59
CA GLN A 579 21.02 19.60 -7.83
C GLN A 579 22.55 19.74 -7.72
N GLU A 580 23.04 20.85 -7.19
CA GLU A 580 24.47 21.10 -6.99
C GLU A 580 25.08 20.10 -6.00
N TYR A 581 24.40 19.83 -4.89
CA TYR A 581 24.88 18.87 -3.90
C TYR A 581 24.88 17.44 -4.42
N VAL A 582 23.89 17.05 -5.23
CA VAL A 582 23.90 15.78 -5.97
C VAL A 582 25.15 15.68 -6.86
N GLY A 583 25.48 16.76 -7.59
CA GLY A 583 26.71 16.82 -8.38
C GLY A 583 27.97 16.62 -7.52
N THR A 584 28.02 17.24 -6.35
CA THR A 584 29.13 17.08 -5.39
C THR A 584 29.29 15.63 -4.94
N LEU A 585 28.18 14.98 -4.55
CA LEU A 585 28.18 13.57 -4.12
C LEU A 585 28.67 12.63 -5.22
N VAL A 586 28.13 12.79 -6.44
CA VAL A 586 28.51 11.92 -7.57
C VAL A 586 29.97 12.15 -7.98
N ASN A 587 30.46 13.39 -7.95
CA ASN A 587 31.86 13.70 -8.23
C ASN A 587 32.82 13.10 -7.19
N ALA A 588 32.39 12.95 -5.94
CA ALA A 588 33.11 12.26 -4.89
C ALA A 588 32.98 10.72 -4.97
N GLY A 589 32.39 10.18 -6.04
CA GLY A 589 32.29 8.73 -6.28
C GLY A 589 31.04 8.05 -5.71
N VAL A 590 30.09 8.80 -5.13
CA VAL A 590 28.84 8.22 -4.61
C VAL A 590 27.99 7.69 -5.79
N PRO A 591 27.60 6.41 -5.80
CA PRO A 591 26.76 5.88 -6.86
C PRO A 591 25.40 6.60 -6.92
N PRO A 592 24.91 7.02 -8.10
CA PRO A 592 23.59 7.65 -8.22
C PRO A 592 22.46 6.78 -7.65
N THR A 593 22.54 5.45 -7.78
CA THR A 593 21.59 4.51 -7.17
C THR A 593 21.55 4.56 -5.65
N SER A 594 22.63 5.05 -5.02
CA SER A 594 22.78 5.19 -3.56
C SER A 594 22.20 6.51 -3.02
N ILE A 595 21.59 7.34 -3.88
CA ILE A 595 21.00 8.64 -3.54
C ILE A 595 19.47 8.57 -3.67
N LEU A 596 18.76 9.05 -2.64
CA LEU A 596 17.31 9.22 -2.63
C LEU A 596 16.95 10.67 -2.28
N ILE A 597 16.15 11.31 -3.11
CA ILE A 597 15.65 12.67 -2.88
C ILE A 597 14.17 12.60 -2.46
N ILE A 598 13.86 13.25 -1.35
CA ILE A 598 12.52 13.25 -0.74
C ILE A 598 12.01 14.69 -0.61
N SER A 599 10.75 14.91 -0.97
CA SER A 599 10.06 16.17 -0.65
C SER A 599 8.61 15.91 -0.20
N PRO A 600 8.04 16.71 0.73
CA PRO A 600 6.62 16.58 1.10
C PRO A 600 5.64 16.99 0.00
N TYR A 601 6.10 17.73 -1.02
CA TYR A 601 5.23 18.35 -2.03
C TYR A 601 5.47 17.76 -3.42
N ASN A 602 4.40 17.28 -4.07
CA ASN A 602 4.50 16.66 -5.39
C ASN A 602 5.03 17.62 -6.46
N SER A 603 4.68 18.91 -6.44
CA SER A 603 5.27 19.89 -7.37
C SER A 603 6.78 20.02 -7.22
N GLN A 604 7.30 19.92 -5.99
CA GLN A 604 8.75 19.89 -5.77
C GLN A 604 9.38 18.59 -6.27
N VAL A 605 8.72 17.45 -6.07
CA VAL A 605 9.17 16.16 -6.62
C VAL A 605 9.30 16.23 -8.14
N VAL A 606 8.31 16.80 -8.83
CA VAL A 606 8.34 16.99 -10.29
C VAL A 606 9.46 17.93 -10.72
N LEU A 607 9.65 19.05 -10.01
CA LEU A 607 10.73 20.01 -10.28
C LEU A 607 12.12 19.39 -10.08
N LEU A 608 12.35 18.72 -8.95
CA LEU A 608 13.61 18.04 -8.65
C LEU A 608 13.91 16.94 -9.68
N ALA A 609 12.91 16.14 -10.06
CA ALA A 609 13.07 15.12 -11.09
C ALA A 609 13.46 15.74 -12.45
N SER A 610 12.85 16.87 -12.85
CA SER A 610 13.17 17.52 -14.12
C SER A 610 14.58 18.12 -14.17
N LEU A 611 15.15 18.50 -13.01
CA LEU A 611 16.52 19.01 -12.88
C LEU A 611 17.57 17.90 -12.75
N VAL A 612 17.26 16.83 -12.02
CA VAL A 612 18.22 15.77 -11.68
C VAL A 612 18.27 14.66 -12.74
N HIS A 613 17.12 14.19 -13.24
CA HIS A 613 17.06 13.04 -14.16
C HIS A 613 17.74 13.24 -15.53
N PRO A 614 17.87 14.46 -16.10
CA PRO A 614 18.64 14.65 -17.33
C PRO A 614 20.11 14.22 -17.22
N GLN A 615 20.71 14.37 -16.03
CA GLN A 615 22.11 13.96 -15.78
C GLN A 615 22.17 12.60 -15.06
N TYR A 616 21.26 12.36 -14.11
CA TYR A 616 21.27 11.20 -13.23
C TYR A 616 19.89 10.52 -13.19
N PRO A 617 19.50 9.80 -14.26
CA PRO A 617 18.17 9.18 -14.37
C PRO A 617 17.94 8.03 -13.36
N GLU A 618 19.00 7.52 -12.73
CA GLU A 618 18.94 6.45 -11.74
C GLU A 618 18.60 6.94 -10.32
N ILE A 619 18.70 8.25 -10.06
CA ILE A 619 18.39 8.83 -8.74
C ILE A 619 16.87 8.81 -8.53
N GLU A 620 16.48 8.22 -7.41
CA GLU A 620 15.07 8.20 -7.02
C GLU A 620 14.66 9.55 -6.44
N VAL A 621 13.59 10.15 -7.00
CA VAL A 621 12.98 11.39 -6.50
C VAL A 621 11.52 11.10 -6.17
N ASN A 622 11.15 11.23 -4.91
CA ASN A 622 9.91 10.68 -4.38
C ASN A 622 9.25 11.59 -3.32
N SER A 623 7.95 11.40 -3.11
CA SER A 623 7.27 12.00 -1.96
C SER A 623 7.55 11.19 -0.69
N VAL A 624 7.28 11.77 0.47
CA VAL A 624 7.44 11.08 1.76
C VAL A 624 6.62 9.79 1.81
N ASP A 625 5.37 9.83 1.33
CA ASP A 625 4.46 8.67 1.33
C ASP A 625 4.96 7.53 0.44
N SER A 626 5.60 7.82 -0.70
CA SER A 626 6.11 6.78 -1.61
C SER A 626 7.45 6.18 -1.16
N CYS A 627 8.13 6.80 -0.20
CA CYS A 627 9.40 6.33 0.36
C CYS A 627 9.23 5.33 1.52
N GLN A 628 8.00 5.00 1.92
CA GLN A 628 7.79 4.12 3.06
C GLN A 628 8.34 2.71 2.80
N GLY A 629 9.19 2.24 3.73
CA GLY A 629 9.88 0.96 3.60
C GLY A 629 11.11 0.98 2.68
N ARG A 630 11.41 2.11 2.03
CA ARG A 630 12.70 2.34 1.35
C ARG A 630 13.76 2.78 2.35
N GLU A 631 15.01 2.62 1.96
CA GLU A 631 16.21 3.14 2.62
C GLU A 631 17.28 3.35 1.54
N ASN A 632 18.15 4.34 1.71
CA ASN A 632 19.26 4.56 0.79
C ASN A 632 20.50 5.09 1.53
N ASP A 633 21.69 4.99 0.93
CA ASP A 633 22.92 5.44 1.60
C ASP A 633 22.93 6.95 1.88
N VAL A 634 22.48 7.73 0.91
CA VAL A 634 22.27 9.17 1.04
C VAL A 634 20.79 9.50 0.87
N VAL A 635 20.25 10.32 1.78
CA VAL A 635 18.91 10.90 1.65
C VAL A 635 18.97 12.41 1.73
N ILE A 636 18.42 13.07 0.71
CA ILE A 636 18.29 14.53 0.64
C ILE A 636 16.83 14.90 0.81
N ILE A 637 16.51 15.77 1.76
CA ILE A 637 15.16 16.24 2.06
C ILE A 637 15.05 17.73 1.71
N SER A 638 14.20 18.08 0.73
CA SER A 638 13.81 19.47 0.45
C SER A 638 12.49 19.78 1.16
N LEU A 639 12.52 20.74 2.10
CA LEU A 639 11.39 21.11 2.96
C LEU A 639 10.40 22.06 2.27
N VAL A 640 10.84 22.80 1.26
CA VAL A 640 10.07 23.71 0.38
C VAL A 640 9.57 24.98 1.04
N ARG A 641 9.11 24.89 2.29
CA ARG A 641 8.36 25.95 2.97
C ARG A 641 9.28 27.07 3.40
N SER A 642 9.11 28.23 2.78
CA SER A 642 9.75 29.49 3.13
C SER A 642 8.79 30.65 2.87
N ASN A 643 8.26 31.26 3.93
CA ASN A 643 7.26 32.32 3.85
C ASN A 643 7.20 33.16 5.16
N GLU A 644 6.76 34.41 5.04
CA GLU A 644 6.69 35.36 6.17
C GLU A 644 5.69 34.95 7.26
N GLU A 645 4.68 34.14 6.91
CA GLU A 645 3.59 33.74 7.82
C GLU A 645 3.98 32.57 8.75
N GLY A 646 5.12 31.90 8.51
CA GLY A 646 5.52 30.71 9.27
C GLY A 646 4.62 29.50 9.01
N GLU A 647 3.96 29.45 7.85
CA GLU A 647 3.09 28.35 7.47
C GLU A 647 3.89 27.19 6.88
N VAL A 648 3.79 26.02 7.49
CA VAL A 648 4.58 24.84 7.08
C VAL A 648 3.74 23.71 6.46
N GLY A 649 2.42 23.87 6.40
CA GLY A 649 1.50 22.91 5.77
C GLY A 649 1.72 21.45 6.22
N PHE A 650 2.08 20.58 5.27
CA PHE A 650 2.25 19.13 5.48
C PHE A 650 3.40 18.78 6.45
N LEU A 651 4.37 19.68 6.64
CA LEU A 651 5.48 19.47 7.56
C LEU A 651 5.04 19.39 9.03
N ARG A 652 3.85 19.90 9.39
CA ARG A 652 3.33 19.81 10.78
C ARG A 652 3.14 18.37 11.25
N GLU A 653 3.05 17.41 10.33
CA GLU A 653 2.78 16.01 10.64
C GLU A 653 4.09 15.28 10.99
N MET A 654 4.28 15.07 12.29
CA MET A 654 5.49 14.49 12.89
C MET A 654 5.90 13.14 12.26
N ARG A 655 4.94 12.30 11.87
CA ARG A 655 5.22 10.93 11.41
C ARG A 655 5.79 10.91 9.99
N ARG A 656 5.36 11.82 9.10
CA ARG A 656 5.98 12.08 7.79
C ARG A 656 7.44 12.46 7.97
N LEU A 657 7.71 13.42 8.86
CA LEU A 657 9.08 13.84 9.12
C LEU A 657 9.93 12.69 9.70
N ASN A 658 9.38 11.92 10.66
CA ASN A 658 10.01 10.69 11.16
C ASN A 658 10.33 9.71 10.04
N VAL A 659 9.40 9.51 9.10
CA VAL A 659 9.66 8.68 7.93
C VAL A 659 10.84 9.22 7.15
N SER A 660 10.84 10.50 6.74
CA SER A 660 11.93 11.07 5.94
C SER A 660 13.30 10.99 6.62
N MET A 661 13.40 11.38 7.90
CA MET A 661 14.67 11.42 8.63
C MET A 661 15.28 10.04 8.92
N THR A 662 14.48 8.97 8.85
CA THR A 662 14.92 7.60 9.15
C THR A 662 15.08 6.71 7.91
N ARG A 663 15.01 7.29 6.70
CA ARG A 663 15.42 6.65 5.45
C ARG A 663 16.94 6.58 5.19
N PRO A 664 17.77 7.56 5.56
CA PRO A 664 19.20 7.52 5.23
C PRO A 664 19.87 6.35 5.92
N ARG A 665 20.90 5.83 5.27
CA ARG A 665 21.84 4.95 5.92
C ARG A 665 22.99 5.76 6.51
N ARG A 666 23.79 6.38 5.66
CA ARG A 666 25.06 7.00 6.04
C ARG A 666 24.93 8.50 6.19
N HIS A 667 24.22 9.13 5.25
CA HIS A 667 24.23 10.58 5.08
C HIS A 667 22.82 11.16 4.96
N LEU A 668 22.48 12.10 5.84
CA LEU A 668 21.23 12.86 5.83
C LEU A 668 21.52 14.31 5.45
N VAL A 669 20.90 14.78 4.36
CA VAL A 669 20.97 16.18 3.95
C VAL A 669 19.58 16.80 4.07
N VAL A 670 19.48 17.92 4.75
CA VAL A 670 18.25 18.71 4.87
C VAL A 670 18.46 20.06 4.21
N VAL A 671 17.53 20.46 3.35
CA VAL A 671 17.51 21.78 2.70
C VAL A 671 16.20 22.46 3.07
N GLY A 672 16.26 23.64 3.68
CA GLY A 672 15.06 24.40 4.00
C GLY A 672 15.30 25.61 4.90
N ASP A 673 14.22 26.35 5.16
CA ASP A 673 14.22 27.61 5.90
C ASP A 673 13.93 27.36 7.39
N SER A 674 14.94 27.51 8.24
CA SER A 674 14.83 27.29 9.70
C SER A 674 13.82 28.23 10.37
N ASP A 675 13.74 29.49 9.95
CA ASP A 675 12.83 30.50 10.54
C ASP A 675 11.37 30.19 10.20
N THR A 676 11.08 29.78 8.97
CA THR A 676 9.73 29.34 8.58
C THR A 676 9.35 28.03 9.27
N VAL A 677 10.24 27.03 9.26
CA VAL A 677 9.90 25.68 9.74
C VAL A 677 9.74 25.61 11.25
N SER A 678 10.59 26.33 12.01
CA SER A 678 10.54 26.35 13.48
C SER A 678 9.24 26.93 14.05
N LYS A 679 8.53 27.80 13.30
CA LYS A 679 7.22 28.36 13.69
C LYS A 679 6.07 27.37 13.54
N GLY A 680 6.29 26.24 12.86
CA GLY A 680 5.24 25.29 12.52
C GLY A 680 4.67 24.47 13.69
N SER A 681 5.53 24.05 14.64
CA SER A 681 5.17 23.31 15.86
C SER A 681 6.38 23.22 16.82
N GLU A 682 6.15 22.88 18.10
CA GLU A 682 7.26 22.63 19.04
C GLU A 682 8.19 21.47 18.60
N TYR A 683 7.63 20.46 17.93
CA TYR A 683 8.41 19.36 17.38
C TYR A 683 9.37 19.84 16.28
N LEU A 684 8.86 20.62 15.33
CA LEU A 684 9.67 21.19 14.25
C LEU A 684 10.70 22.18 14.78
N LYS A 685 10.33 23.00 15.76
CA LYS A 685 11.27 23.88 16.46
C LYS A 685 12.42 23.08 17.09
N SER A 686 12.09 22.02 17.82
CA SER A 686 13.09 21.14 18.44
C SER A 686 14.00 20.47 17.40
N TRP A 687 13.45 20.12 16.23
CA TRP A 687 14.22 19.55 15.13
C TRP A 687 15.16 20.57 14.49
N MET A 688 14.70 21.80 14.25
CA MET A 688 15.55 22.87 13.71
C MET A 688 16.68 23.23 14.67
N THR A 689 16.39 23.38 15.96
CA THR A 689 17.44 23.58 16.98
C THR A 689 18.44 22.42 16.99
N TRP A 690 17.97 21.17 16.87
CA TRP A 690 18.87 20.02 16.77
C TRP A 690 19.73 20.05 15.51
N LEU A 691 19.19 20.46 14.35
CA LEU A 691 19.99 20.62 13.13
C LEU A 691 21.03 21.73 13.27
N GLU A 692 20.70 22.85 13.90
CA GLU A 692 21.63 23.94 14.17
C GLU A 692 22.77 23.53 15.12
N ASP A 693 22.45 22.76 16.16
CA ASP A 693 23.41 22.35 17.19
C ASP A 693 24.28 21.17 16.74
N GLU A 694 23.71 20.23 15.99
CA GLU A 694 24.36 18.95 15.70
C GLU A 694 24.79 18.81 14.24
N ALA A 695 24.07 19.33 13.24
CA ALA A 695 24.45 19.13 11.84
C ALA A 695 25.64 20.00 11.41
N LEU A 696 26.30 19.62 10.31
CA LEU A 696 27.14 20.58 9.57
C LEU A 696 26.22 21.57 8.85
N VAL A 697 26.12 22.78 9.39
CA VAL A 697 25.30 23.85 8.84
C VAL A 697 26.04 24.54 7.70
N LYS A 698 25.40 24.59 6.53
CA LYS A 698 25.86 25.31 5.34
C LYS A 698 24.85 26.41 5.00
N VAL A 699 25.35 27.61 4.71
CA VAL A 699 24.52 28.70 4.17
C VAL A 699 24.81 28.78 2.67
N PRO A 700 23.82 28.65 1.79
CA PRO A 700 24.00 28.77 0.34
C PRO A 700 24.62 30.14 0.00
N SER A 701 25.62 30.15 -0.89
CA SER A 701 26.37 31.35 -1.29
C SER A 701 25.85 31.99 -2.57
#